data_AF-A0A4Y8ZJZ9-F1
#
_entry.id   AF-A0A4Y8ZJZ9-F1
#
_cell.length_a   1.000
_cell.length_b   1.000
_cell.length_c   1.000
_cell.angle_alpha   90.00
_cell.angle_beta   90.00
_cell.angle_gamma   90.00
#
_symmetry.space_group_name_H-M   'P 1'
#
loop_
_entity.id
_entity.type
_entity.pdbx_description
1 polymer ?
#
loop_
_entity_poly.entity_id
_entity_poly.type
_entity_poly.pdbx_seq_one_letter_code
_entity_poly.pdbx_strand_id
1 'polypeptide(L)'
;MGGSRMSTELGFDAPASNLVPLEEIAHTTFVEGCGCAACQGFQDAGTDGVISKGGFNEANPESGGIGVLLPLVTNPDGSRSITGERNVDAILIGAKWGATNLTFSFPKSGSNYNGTGFDSNGVSIYHMELGAQQQAAARAAFAQISAATGLTFTEITETDTVHANIRISQSGDNDVTSAYGGFPSDTRGVAGDIWFGRTSQPYYDLAYKGTWGYATMMHEIGHTMGLKHGHQDYTNSDLSFYFGTSPRRGTQSLTPDNDGQAWSLMTYTPAPFTNSNFAGEKVNQPQTYMQYDLAALQYMYGANYNTNAGDTVYTWSETTGEMFVNGVGQGAPSGNTILLTIWDGGGVDTLDLSNYADGVTVDLRPGQFSTFDQDQLANHLAYQNLTALAPGNVAMSLLYNNDGRSLIENAKGGIGNDVFVGNVANNVLDGGAGSDTVIFTNTTGINVTLNDTGADVVVSHDGETDTLRSIENIVGTSASDTITGNSQDNSLYGGTGGADTLSGGAGNDRLFGGGFTTTTTYSAPSQADITKAQSTNNGSIATAVATAGAFDVDANPNIINSTSVPHATINATAAGGAVEYYKIEVTQAGAQAVFDMDGNGTIGDNIIELVNSTGTVLASNDTGPGDPGTTTNDDAYIAYTFATPGTYYIRVGRWISGSSAAQPLVAGQTYQLHISLQGAAAVTTTVSANNTSSAVLDGGAGNDLLVGTLADDLLNGGSDNDTASFVNAFSGGSTTGVTVDLNVQGVAQNTVAAGSDTLSGIENLVGSGLNDTLTGDGNDNVIEGGLGNDVLAGGAGVDTASYAGAAAGVAVSLALQGSAQNTVNAGTDTLSGFENLSGSAFADSLTGDASANVVSGGAGDDTLNPGANAAGAVDLLDGGAGADTASFAGLGAVTVALNGAGDATATIGGAAVATLRSIENLLGGANADTLTGDAGSNVIDGGLGDDVLEGGAGVDTISFASAGSAAVTVNLATTTAQATGRGSKTISGFENVLTGTGNDAVTGDGGDNVFFEGRGNDVYNGAGGSDTLDYSASTSTVAMNLALATAQNTGTWGGTDTISNIENFVGAATFANTVIGSAAANRLVGGSAVDTMEGRNGADVLIGGAGNDTLLGGTTGALDDGSADVLEGGAGSDFLSGGQGNDILRGGDGDDSLVG
;
A
#
# COMPACT_ATOMS: atom_id res chain seq x y z
N MET A 1 18.26 10.64 -40.60
CA MET A 1 17.48 10.23 -41.81
C MET A 1 16.27 9.47 -41.30
N GLY A 2 15.16 9.41 -42.05
CA GLY A 2 13.92 8.78 -41.56
C GLY A 2 14.10 7.29 -41.23
N GLY A 3 13.19 6.67 -40.49
CA GLY A 3 11.92 7.19 -39.94
C GLY A 3 11.02 6.02 -39.57
N SER A 4 9.82 6.29 -39.04
CA SER A 4 8.68 5.35 -38.92
C SER A 4 8.94 4.01 -38.18
N ARG A 5 8.45 3.74 -36.95
CA ARG A 5 7.03 3.53 -36.54
C ARG A 5 6.59 2.02 -36.54
N MET A 6 5.64 1.45 -35.76
CA MET A 6 5.13 1.48 -34.35
C MET A 6 4.17 0.25 -34.13
N SER A 7 3.82 -0.09 -32.87
CA SER A 7 2.59 -0.75 -32.31
C SER A 7 2.12 -2.22 -32.50
N THR A 8 1.60 -2.72 -31.37
CA THR A 8 0.39 -3.56 -31.10
C THR A 8 0.27 -5.05 -31.44
N GLU A 9 0.33 -5.83 -30.36
CA GLU A 9 -0.68 -6.76 -29.80
C GLU A 9 -1.30 -7.95 -30.58
N LEU A 10 -1.31 -9.06 -29.84
CA LEU A 10 -2.08 -10.32 -29.97
C LEU A 10 -3.59 -10.05 -29.78
N GLY A 11 -4.56 -10.91 -30.11
CA GLY A 11 -4.56 -12.25 -30.74
C GLY A 11 -5.90 -13.02 -30.49
N PHE A 12 -6.15 -14.06 -31.29
CA PHE A 12 -7.07 -15.22 -31.09
C PHE A 12 -8.58 -15.21 -31.49
N ASP A 13 -8.88 -15.96 -32.58
CA ASP A 13 -9.78 -17.15 -32.73
C ASP A 13 -11.10 -17.33 -31.93
N ALA A 14 -12.18 -18.03 -32.36
CA ALA A 14 -12.65 -18.67 -33.62
C ALA A 14 -14.07 -19.33 -33.33
N PRO A 15 -14.65 -20.28 -34.12
CA PRO A 15 -15.07 -20.32 -35.55
C PRO A 15 -16.57 -20.72 -35.79
N ALA A 16 -17.11 -20.61 -37.04
CA ALA A 16 -17.87 -21.69 -37.75
C ALA A 16 -18.67 -21.27 -39.05
N SER A 17 -18.16 -21.72 -40.22
CA SER A 17 -18.87 -22.16 -41.45
C SER A 17 -20.03 -21.36 -42.13
N ASN A 18 -19.78 -20.76 -43.31
CA ASN A 18 -20.30 -21.20 -44.64
C ASN A 18 -19.94 -20.26 -45.84
N LEU A 19 -18.96 -20.67 -46.67
CA LEU A 19 -18.95 -20.68 -48.17
C LEU A 19 -19.96 -19.79 -48.96
N VAL A 20 -19.67 -19.01 -50.04
CA VAL A 20 -18.52 -18.48 -50.87
C VAL A 20 -19.14 -17.49 -51.93
N PRO A 21 -18.44 -16.82 -52.92
CA PRO A 21 -17.01 -16.50 -53.18
C PRO A 21 -16.67 -15.03 -53.63
N LEU A 22 -15.36 -14.68 -53.61
CA LEU A 22 -14.60 -13.77 -54.53
C LEU A 22 -15.13 -12.35 -54.91
N GLU A 23 -14.41 -11.28 -54.52
CA GLU A 23 -13.54 -10.47 -55.42
C GLU A 23 -12.73 -9.34 -54.71
N GLU A 24 -11.41 -9.40 -54.88
CA GLU A 24 -10.40 -8.31 -55.08
C GLU A 24 -10.05 -7.15 -54.08
N ILE A 25 -8.72 -6.97 -53.95
CA ILE A 25 -7.90 -5.80 -53.53
C ILE A 25 -7.59 -5.62 -52.02
N ALA A 26 -6.30 -5.45 -51.73
CA ALA A 26 -5.68 -5.26 -50.41
C ALA A 26 -5.12 -3.84 -50.22
N HIS A 27 -4.82 -3.44 -48.98
CA HIS A 27 -3.67 -2.56 -48.66
C HIS A 27 -3.27 -2.66 -47.17
N THR A 28 -2.14 -2.05 -46.80
CA THR A 28 -1.24 -2.52 -45.74
C THR A 28 -1.00 -1.53 -44.59
N THR A 29 -0.65 -2.08 -43.42
CA THR A 29 0.14 -1.50 -42.30
C THR A 29 -0.43 -0.26 -41.59
N PHE A 30 -1.04 -0.51 -40.42
CA PHE A 30 -1.28 0.47 -39.35
C PHE A 30 -0.25 0.31 -38.23
N VAL A 31 -0.20 1.30 -37.33
CA VAL A 31 0.99 1.69 -36.58
C VAL A 31 0.57 2.84 -35.61
N GLU A 32 0.70 2.68 -34.29
CA GLU A 32 0.19 3.60 -33.23
C GLU A 32 1.22 4.46 -32.49
N GLY A 33 0.83 5.71 -32.23
CA GLY A 33 1.60 6.73 -31.53
C GLY A 33 0.84 8.04 -31.68
N CYS A 34 -0.34 8.06 -31.05
CA CYS A 34 -1.50 8.92 -31.33
C CYS A 34 -1.97 8.92 -32.80
N GLY A 35 -3.22 8.49 -33.03
CA GLY A 35 -3.93 8.62 -34.30
C GLY A 35 -4.30 10.07 -34.68
N CYS A 36 -3.58 11.08 -34.17
CA CYS A 36 -3.71 12.46 -34.60
C CYS A 36 -2.76 12.73 -35.77
N ALA A 37 -3.28 12.67 -37.00
CA ALA A 37 -2.53 12.95 -38.23
C ALA A 37 -1.95 14.38 -38.28
N ALA A 38 -2.41 15.30 -37.44
CA ALA A 38 -1.91 16.68 -37.37
C ALA A 38 -0.59 16.84 -36.59
N CYS A 39 -0.20 15.85 -35.76
CA CYS A 39 1.01 15.90 -34.93
C CYS A 39 2.21 15.14 -35.53
N GLN A 40 1.97 14.16 -36.40
CA GLN A 40 3.03 13.49 -37.15
C GLN A 40 3.08 14.04 -38.59
N GLY A 41 4.09 14.86 -38.87
CA GLY A 41 4.18 15.59 -40.14
C GLY A 41 4.10 14.70 -41.38
N PHE A 42 3.41 15.20 -42.42
CA PHE A 42 3.39 14.62 -43.76
C PHE A 42 4.80 14.27 -44.23
N GLN A 43 5.12 12.98 -44.30
CA GLN A 43 6.27 12.51 -45.06
C GLN A 43 5.86 12.40 -46.53
N ASP A 44 6.47 13.21 -47.39
CA ASP A 44 6.32 13.13 -48.84
C ASP A 44 6.72 11.73 -49.35
N ALA A 45 5.71 10.88 -49.60
CA ALA A 45 5.85 9.72 -50.48
C ALA A 45 5.94 10.23 -51.92
N GLY A 46 7.18 10.53 -52.35
CA GLY A 46 7.42 11.44 -53.47
C GLY A 46 6.86 11.00 -54.82
N THR A 47 6.34 11.97 -55.57
CA THR A 47 6.53 12.04 -57.02
C THR A 47 6.96 13.44 -57.43
N ASP A 48 7.83 13.51 -58.44
CA ASP A 48 8.49 14.72 -58.91
C ASP A 48 7.48 15.70 -59.54
N GLY A 49 7.08 16.73 -58.78
CA GLY A 49 6.00 17.64 -59.16
C GLY A 49 6.19 19.03 -58.55
N VAL A 50 6.72 19.97 -59.33
CA VAL A 50 6.90 21.37 -58.92
C VAL A 50 5.54 22.05 -58.72
N ILE A 51 5.00 21.99 -57.51
CA ILE A 51 3.99 22.96 -57.06
C ILE A 51 4.73 24.22 -56.66
N SER A 52 4.56 25.26 -57.48
CA SER A 52 5.14 26.58 -57.23
C SER A 52 4.71 27.11 -55.86
N LYS A 53 5.65 27.66 -55.10
CA LYS A 53 5.36 28.56 -53.97
C LYS A 53 4.67 29.83 -54.49
N GLY A 54 3.37 29.73 -54.77
CA GLY A 54 2.49 30.88 -54.94
C GLY A 54 2.38 31.61 -53.62
N GLY A 55 2.39 32.94 -53.66
CA GLY A 55 2.33 33.75 -52.44
C GLY A 55 1.00 33.51 -51.71
N PHE A 56 1.07 32.94 -50.51
CA PHE A 56 -0.04 32.91 -49.57
C PHE A 56 -0.24 34.31 -49.01
N ASN A 57 -0.99 35.13 -49.75
CA ASN A 57 -1.53 36.37 -49.22
C ASN A 57 -2.70 36.04 -48.30
N GLU A 58 -2.56 36.46 -47.04
CA GLU A 58 -3.63 36.79 -46.09
C GLU A 58 -4.86 35.87 -46.06
N ALA A 59 -4.84 34.89 -45.15
CA ALA A 59 -6.03 34.29 -44.60
C ALA A 59 -5.89 34.07 -43.08
N ASN A 60 -6.01 35.18 -42.37
CA ASN A 60 -6.85 35.25 -41.18
C ASN A 60 -8.04 36.15 -41.58
N PRO A 61 -9.30 35.89 -41.20
CA PRO A 61 -10.24 37.00 -41.07
C PRO A 61 -9.67 37.98 -40.04
N GLU A 62 -9.20 39.13 -40.55
CA GLU A 62 -8.48 40.20 -39.83
C GLU A 62 -6.98 39.95 -39.57
N SER A 63 -6.20 40.16 -40.63
CA SER A 63 -4.85 40.76 -40.65
C SER A 63 -4.16 41.04 -39.30
N GLY A 64 -3.14 40.24 -38.96
CA GLY A 64 -2.02 40.68 -38.10
C GLY A 64 -1.75 39.84 -36.85
N GLY A 65 -1.15 38.65 -37.04
CA GLY A 65 -0.31 37.98 -36.03
C GLY A 65 -0.81 38.01 -34.58
N ILE A 66 -1.99 37.44 -34.33
CA ILE A 66 -2.59 37.43 -32.98
C ILE A 66 -1.75 36.58 -32.01
N GLY A 67 -1.03 35.58 -32.49
CA GLY A 67 -0.08 34.80 -31.69
C GLY A 67 1.30 35.47 -31.56
N VAL A 68 1.81 35.54 -30.33
CA VAL A 68 3.12 36.12 -29.98
C VAL A 68 4.06 35.02 -29.50
N LEU A 69 5.24 34.91 -30.09
CA LEU A 69 6.30 33.99 -29.65
C LEU A 69 6.95 34.50 -28.35
N LEU A 70 7.09 33.62 -27.36
CA LEU A 70 7.80 33.93 -26.13
C LEU A 70 9.31 34.03 -26.37
N PRO A 71 10.06 34.85 -25.60
CA PRO A 71 11.52 34.78 -25.57
C PRO A 71 11.97 33.37 -25.17
N LEU A 72 13.08 32.91 -25.72
CA LEU A 72 13.64 31.59 -25.43
C LEU A 72 15.15 31.72 -25.29
N VAL A 73 15.67 31.29 -24.15
CA VAL A 73 17.11 31.29 -23.82
C VAL A 73 17.64 29.86 -23.96
N THR A 74 18.88 29.71 -24.41
CA THR A 74 19.60 28.43 -24.34
C THR A 74 20.55 28.49 -23.15
N ASN A 75 20.42 27.53 -22.24
CA ASN A 75 21.26 27.40 -21.06
C ASN A 75 22.65 26.80 -21.41
N PRO A 76 23.65 26.90 -20.52
CA PRO A 76 25.01 26.40 -20.79
C PRO A 76 25.11 24.89 -21.05
N ASP A 77 24.16 24.10 -20.55
CA ASP A 77 24.01 22.65 -20.76
C ASP A 77 23.32 22.29 -22.09
N GLY A 78 22.81 23.29 -22.83
CA GLY A 78 22.06 23.11 -24.07
C GLY A 78 20.54 22.98 -23.90
N SER A 79 20.03 22.94 -22.66
CA SER A 79 18.59 23.03 -22.36
C SER A 79 18.05 24.40 -22.78
N ARG A 80 16.72 24.52 -22.85
CA ARG A 80 16.03 25.72 -23.31
C ARG A 80 14.99 26.15 -22.30
N SER A 81 14.99 27.45 -21.99
CA SER A 81 14.20 28.02 -20.91
C SER A 81 13.50 29.32 -21.32
N ILE A 82 12.32 29.56 -20.75
CA ILE A 82 11.44 30.72 -21.00
C ILE A 82 11.29 31.54 -19.71
N THR A 83 10.95 30.87 -18.61
CA THR A 83 10.73 31.44 -17.27
C THR A 83 11.99 31.40 -16.40
N GLY A 84 12.81 30.35 -16.56
CA GLY A 84 13.91 29.98 -15.67
C GLY A 84 13.64 28.68 -14.90
N GLU A 85 12.36 28.33 -14.70
CA GLU A 85 11.93 27.20 -13.88
C GLU A 85 11.51 26.02 -14.76
N ARG A 86 12.17 24.86 -14.60
CA ARG A 86 12.00 23.71 -15.49
C ARG A 86 10.55 23.24 -15.60
N ASN A 87 9.84 23.08 -14.49
CA ASN A 87 8.50 22.49 -14.52
C ASN A 87 7.45 23.46 -15.06
N VAL A 88 7.63 24.77 -14.90
CA VAL A 88 6.79 25.79 -15.59
C VAL A 88 7.11 25.83 -17.09
N ASP A 89 8.40 25.82 -17.43
CA ASP A 89 8.87 25.76 -18.83
C ASP A 89 8.39 24.49 -19.56
N ALA A 90 8.26 23.38 -18.84
CA ALA A 90 7.77 22.11 -19.36
C ALA A 90 6.30 22.15 -19.80
N ILE A 91 5.50 23.12 -19.32
CA ILE A 91 4.11 23.28 -19.77
C ILE A 91 4.02 24.31 -20.91
N LEU A 92 5.08 25.05 -21.27
CA LEU A 92 5.01 26.09 -22.29
C LEU A 92 5.40 25.59 -23.70
N ILE A 93 4.51 25.76 -24.71
CA ILE A 93 4.88 25.52 -26.12
C ILE A 93 5.81 26.62 -26.68
N GLY A 94 5.91 27.76 -25.99
CA GLY A 94 6.71 28.92 -26.39
C GLY A 94 5.97 29.95 -27.26
N ALA A 95 4.63 29.95 -27.26
CA ALA A 95 3.79 30.94 -27.92
C ALA A 95 2.50 31.18 -27.12
N LYS A 96 1.93 32.39 -27.24
CA LYS A 96 0.73 32.83 -26.52
C LYS A 96 -0.16 33.73 -27.39
N TRP A 97 -1.38 34.05 -26.96
CA TRP A 97 -2.14 35.14 -27.57
C TRP A 97 -1.56 36.52 -27.18
N GLY A 98 -1.57 37.45 -28.15
CA GLY A 98 -1.22 38.86 -27.97
C GLY A 98 -2.41 39.73 -27.56
N ALA A 99 -3.64 39.21 -27.70
CA ALA A 99 -4.86 39.82 -27.17
C ALA A 99 -5.22 39.22 -25.81
N THR A 100 -5.77 40.02 -24.90
CA THR A 100 -6.27 39.58 -23.59
C THR A 100 -7.77 39.33 -23.58
N ASN A 101 -8.51 39.86 -24.56
CA ASN A 101 -9.95 39.70 -24.67
C ASN A 101 -10.20 38.77 -25.85
N LEU A 102 -10.50 37.52 -25.55
CA LEU A 102 -10.70 36.45 -26.53
C LEU A 102 -12.19 36.15 -26.67
N THR A 103 -12.58 35.71 -27.86
CA THR A 103 -13.93 35.22 -28.16
C THR A 103 -13.90 33.72 -28.32
N PHE A 104 -14.93 33.03 -27.84
CA PHE A 104 -15.13 31.60 -28.10
C PHE A 104 -16.53 31.33 -28.65
N SER A 105 -16.70 30.21 -29.34
CA SER A 105 -18.01 29.78 -29.85
C SER A 105 -18.16 28.26 -29.88
N PHE A 106 -19.41 27.83 -29.98
CA PHE A 106 -19.81 26.45 -30.28
C PHE A 106 -20.46 26.45 -31.68
N PRO A 107 -19.69 26.15 -32.75
CA PRO A 107 -20.21 26.16 -34.11
C PRO A 107 -21.35 25.17 -34.32
N LYS A 108 -22.27 25.53 -35.23
CA LYS A 108 -23.46 24.71 -35.56
C LYS A 108 -23.38 24.05 -36.93
N SER A 109 -22.30 24.29 -37.66
CA SER A 109 -22.02 23.66 -38.93
C SER A 109 -20.53 23.67 -39.22
N GLY A 110 -20.05 22.62 -39.89
CA GLY A 110 -18.72 22.61 -40.49
C GLY A 110 -18.45 23.80 -41.42
N SER A 111 -19.49 24.42 -42.02
CA SER A 111 -19.32 25.63 -42.84
C SER A 111 -18.66 26.77 -42.08
N ASN A 112 -18.83 26.83 -40.75
CA ASN A 112 -18.28 27.86 -39.90
C ASN A 112 -16.74 27.76 -39.72
N TYR A 113 -16.15 26.61 -40.03
CA TYR A 113 -14.69 26.43 -40.12
C TYR A 113 -14.15 26.68 -41.54
N ASN A 114 -15.02 26.65 -42.56
CA ASN A 114 -14.65 26.66 -43.98
C ASN A 114 -14.35 28.07 -44.54
N GLY A 115 -13.34 28.73 -43.97
CA GLY A 115 -12.62 29.79 -44.67
C GLY A 115 -11.96 29.26 -45.96
N THR A 116 -11.66 30.14 -46.92
CA THR A 116 -11.16 29.73 -48.25
C THR A 116 -9.78 29.06 -48.20
N GLY A 117 -9.76 27.73 -48.03
CA GLY A 117 -8.58 26.87 -48.07
C GLY A 117 -8.17 26.19 -46.76
N PHE A 118 -9.01 26.20 -45.72
CA PHE A 118 -8.56 25.94 -44.33
C PHE A 118 -8.95 24.58 -43.71
N ASP A 119 -9.74 23.78 -44.41
CA ASP A 119 -9.87 22.34 -44.11
C ASP A 119 -9.57 21.54 -45.37
N SER A 120 -8.27 21.26 -45.60
CA SER A 120 -7.83 20.45 -46.74
C SER A 120 -8.07 18.95 -46.56
N ASN A 121 -8.47 18.51 -45.36
CA ASN A 121 -8.46 17.10 -44.95
C ASN A 121 -9.86 16.55 -44.68
N GLY A 122 -10.82 17.38 -44.26
CA GLY A 122 -12.25 17.05 -44.20
C GLY A 122 -12.86 16.90 -42.80
N VAL A 123 -12.14 17.21 -41.72
CA VAL A 123 -12.64 17.03 -40.34
C VAL A 123 -13.93 17.82 -40.09
N SER A 124 -14.08 19.00 -40.70
CA SER A 124 -15.30 19.81 -40.60
C SER A 124 -16.49 19.24 -41.40
N ILE A 125 -16.26 18.33 -42.34
CA ILE A 125 -17.32 17.67 -43.12
C ILE A 125 -18.14 16.74 -42.22
N TYR A 126 -17.48 16.11 -41.23
CA TYR A 126 -18.09 15.23 -40.23
C TYR A 126 -18.44 15.98 -38.93
N HIS A 127 -18.59 17.31 -38.98
CA HIS A 127 -18.90 18.15 -37.82
C HIS A 127 -20.13 17.67 -37.02
N MET A 128 -19.98 17.67 -35.70
CA MET A 128 -21.04 17.39 -34.73
C MET A 128 -21.07 18.51 -33.66
N GLU A 129 -22.28 18.92 -33.27
CA GLU A 129 -22.48 19.93 -32.21
C GLU A 129 -22.11 19.36 -30.83
N LEU A 130 -21.47 20.16 -29.97
CA LEU A 130 -21.26 19.79 -28.56
C LEU A 130 -22.59 19.69 -27.81
N GLY A 131 -22.74 18.65 -26.99
CA GLY A 131 -23.82 18.50 -26.04
C GLY A 131 -23.77 19.55 -24.92
N ALA A 132 -24.91 19.79 -24.27
CA ALA A 132 -25.05 20.84 -23.26
C ALA A 132 -24.03 20.73 -22.09
N GLN A 133 -23.66 19.51 -21.71
CA GLN A 133 -22.68 19.25 -20.64
C GLN A 133 -21.26 19.62 -21.06
N GLN A 134 -20.84 19.24 -22.27
CA GLN A 134 -19.54 19.62 -22.83
C GLN A 134 -19.42 21.15 -22.99
N GLN A 135 -20.48 21.82 -23.45
CA GLN A 135 -20.49 23.29 -23.51
C GLN A 135 -20.45 23.93 -22.10
N ALA A 136 -21.01 23.27 -21.07
CA ALA A 136 -20.90 23.75 -19.69
C ALA A 136 -19.47 23.57 -19.14
N ALA A 137 -18.83 22.43 -19.40
CA ALA A 137 -17.42 22.18 -19.08
C ALA A 137 -16.49 23.21 -19.76
N ALA A 138 -16.70 23.49 -21.05
CA ALA A 138 -15.93 24.50 -21.78
C ALA A 138 -16.09 25.91 -21.17
N ARG A 139 -17.31 26.32 -20.82
CA ARG A 139 -17.56 27.59 -20.12
C ARG A 139 -16.89 27.64 -18.75
N ALA A 140 -16.88 26.52 -18.01
CA ALA A 140 -16.19 26.43 -16.72
C ALA A 140 -14.67 26.57 -16.89
N ALA A 141 -14.06 25.90 -17.87
CA ALA A 141 -12.63 26.03 -18.18
C ALA A 141 -12.22 27.48 -18.51
N PHE A 142 -12.98 28.18 -19.37
CA PHE A 142 -12.74 29.59 -19.64
C PHE A 142 -12.93 30.50 -18.42
N ALA A 143 -13.91 30.18 -17.57
CA ALA A 143 -14.11 30.90 -16.31
C ALA A 143 -12.93 30.73 -15.36
N GLN A 144 -12.39 29.51 -15.23
CA GLN A 144 -11.18 29.25 -14.42
C GLN A 144 -9.95 30.03 -14.96
N ILE A 145 -9.70 30.01 -16.27
CA ILE A 145 -8.57 30.76 -16.86
C ILE A 145 -8.74 32.27 -16.62
N SER A 146 -9.97 32.80 -16.72
CA SER A 146 -10.25 34.22 -16.46
C SER A 146 -10.17 34.57 -14.97
N ALA A 147 -10.49 33.64 -14.08
CA ALA A 147 -10.30 33.79 -12.65
C ALA A 147 -8.80 33.81 -12.27
N ALA A 148 -8.00 32.95 -12.91
CA ALA A 148 -6.56 32.84 -12.67
C ALA A 148 -5.72 33.95 -13.33
N THR A 149 -6.13 34.47 -14.48
CA THR A 149 -5.28 35.29 -15.36
C THR A 149 -5.93 36.56 -15.90
N GLY A 150 -5.12 37.47 -16.44
CA GLY A 150 -5.59 38.68 -17.13
C GLY A 150 -6.38 38.45 -18.43
N LEU A 151 -6.77 37.22 -18.76
CA LEU A 151 -7.63 36.91 -19.91
C LEU A 151 -9.11 37.12 -19.59
N THR A 152 -9.87 37.54 -20.59
CA THR A 152 -11.34 37.56 -20.56
C THR A 152 -11.90 36.86 -21.79
N PHE A 153 -13.00 36.14 -21.60
CA PHE A 153 -13.63 35.33 -22.64
C PHE A 153 -15.06 35.77 -22.89
N THR A 154 -15.43 35.95 -24.17
CA THR A 154 -16.80 36.30 -24.59
C THR A 154 -17.35 35.21 -25.50
N GLU A 155 -18.43 34.56 -25.11
CA GLU A 155 -19.16 33.64 -25.99
C GLU A 155 -19.85 34.43 -27.12
N ILE A 156 -19.59 34.06 -28.37
CA ILE A 156 -20.24 34.66 -29.54
C ILE A 156 -20.98 33.59 -30.36
N THR A 157 -22.01 34.02 -31.10
CA THR A 157 -22.66 33.15 -32.08
C THR A 157 -21.83 33.11 -33.36
N GLU A 158 -21.26 31.95 -33.63
CA GLU A 158 -20.54 31.66 -34.86
C GLU A 158 -21.45 31.78 -36.10
N THR A 159 -20.92 32.34 -37.19
CA THR A 159 -21.61 32.40 -38.50
C THR A 159 -20.59 32.27 -39.64
N ASP A 160 -21.04 32.06 -40.87
CA ASP A 160 -20.17 31.98 -42.06
C ASP A 160 -19.38 33.28 -42.38
N THR A 161 -19.54 34.35 -41.59
CA THR A 161 -18.81 35.62 -41.75
C THR A 161 -18.35 36.24 -40.42
N VAL A 162 -18.54 35.56 -39.28
CA VAL A 162 -18.17 36.02 -37.94
C VAL A 162 -17.65 34.81 -37.19
N HIS A 163 -16.35 34.86 -36.89
CA HIS A 163 -15.61 33.74 -36.30
C HIS A 163 -15.03 34.12 -34.94
N ALA A 164 -15.14 33.22 -33.98
CA ALA A 164 -14.49 33.36 -32.70
C ALA A 164 -12.97 33.14 -32.80
N ASN A 165 -12.22 33.61 -31.79
CA ASN A 165 -10.80 33.27 -31.67
C ASN A 165 -10.58 31.79 -31.32
N ILE A 166 -11.56 31.17 -30.65
CA ILE A 166 -11.53 29.78 -30.20
C ILE A 166 -12.84 29.10 -30.60
N ARG A 167 -12.79 28.00 -31.34
CA ARG A 167 -14.00 27.35 -31.91
C ARG A 167 -14.01 25.87 -31.56
N ILE A 168 -15.01 25.44 -30.80
CA ILE A 168 -15.04 24.11 -30.18
C ILE A 168 -16.17 23.26 -30.80
N SER A 169 -15.80 22.15 -31.43
CA SER A 169 -16.73 21.19 -32.07
C SER A 169 -16.34 19.73 -31.81
N GLN A 170 -17.29 18.81 -32.01
CA GLN A 170 -17.01 17.38 -32.19
C GLN A 170 -16.84 17.08 -33.68
N SER A 171 -16.17 15.99 -34.02
CA SER A 171 -16.20 15.40 -35.36
C SER A 171 -16.44 13.89 -35.30
N GLY A 172 -17.24 13.40 -36.24
CA GLY A 172 -17.38 11.97 -36.55
C GLY A 172 -16.31 11.44 -37.50
N ASP A 173 -15.27 12.23 -37.79
CA ASP A 173 -14.13 11.79 -38.58
C ASP A 173 -13.27 10.80 -37.78
N ASN A 174 -12.92 9.68 -38.42
CA ASN A 174 -12.11 8.63 -37.79
C ASN A 174 -10.65 9.05 -37.61
N ASP A 175 -10.16 10.04 -38.40
CA ASP A 175 -8.81 10.61 -38.30
C ASP A 175 -8.63 11.51 -37.04
N VAL A 176 -9.68 11.69 -36.24
CA VAL A 176 -9.64 12.31 -34.91
C VAL A 176 -9.90 11.24 -33.85
N THR A 177 -8.85 10.57 -33.39
CA THR A 177 -8.98 9.40 -32.46
C THR A 177 -9.14 9.76 -30.99
N SER A 178 -9.04 11.03 -30.61
CA SER A 178 -9.19 11.48 -29.22
C SER A 178 -9.66 12.94 -29.21
N ALA A 179 -8.76 13.91 -29.05
CA ALA A 179 -9.03 15.33 -29.26
C ALA A 179 -7.76 16.05 -29.74
N TYR A 180 -7.89 17.30 -30.16
CA TYR A 180 -6.77 18.24 -30.32
C TYR A 180 -7.23 19.71 -30.32
N GLY A 181 -6.37 20.59 -29.79
CA GLY A 181 -6.51 22.05 -29.78
C GLY A 181 -5.35 22.76 -30.48
N GLY A 182 -5.67 23.74 -31.34
CA GLY A 182 -4.68 24.50 -32.11
C GLY A 182 -4.03 25.65 -31.32
N PHE A 183 -2.70 25.71 -31.32
CA PHE A 183 -1.93 26.74 -30.60
C PHE A 183 -2.15 28.18 -31.11
N PRO A 184 -2.03 29.22 -30.25
CA PRO A 184 -2.28 30.64 -30.58
C PRO A 184 -1.59 31.23 -31.83
N SER A 185 -0.47 30.63 -32.24
CA SER A 185 0.37 31.12 -33.35
C SER A 185 0.58 30.07 -34.45
N ASP A 186 -0.35 29.11 -34.57
CA ASP A 186 -0.27 28.08 -35.60
C ASP A 186 -0.42 28.67 -37.01
N THR A 187 0.65 28.61 -37.79
CA THR A 187 0.70 29.19 -39.15
C THR A 187 -0.14 28.45 -40.19
N ARG A 188 -0.75 27.30 -39.84
CA ARG A 188 -1.62 26.51 -40.73
C ARG A 188 -3.07 27.03 -40.78
N GLY A 189 -3.42 28.01 -39.94
CA GLY A 189 -4.76 28.61 -39.91
C GLY A 189 -5.79 27.83 -39.08
N VAL A 190 -5.32 26.97 -38.17
CA VAL A 190 -6.12 26.20 -37.21
C VAL A 190 -5.97 26.70 -35.75
N ALA A 191 -5.36 27.87 -35.57
CA ALA A 191 -5.11 28.45 -34.25
C ALA A 191 -6.43 28.71 -33.50
N GLY A 192 -6.58 28.14 -32.30
CA GLY A 192 -7.82 28.22 -31.51
C GLY A 192 -8.91 27.23 -31.89
N ASP A 193 -8.76 26.43 -32.94
CA ASP A 193 -9.73 25.37 -33.24
C ASP A 193 -9.53 24.17 -32.32
N ILE A 194 -10.61 23.67 -31.72
CA ILE A 194 -10.64 22.46 -30.90
C ILE A 194 -11.61 21.45 -31.51
N TRP A 195 -11.14 20.21 -31.68
CA TRP A 195 -11.93 19.09 -32.19
C TRP A 195 -11.88 17.90 -31.24
N PHE A 196 -13.06 17.41 -30.84
CA PHE A 196 -13.22 16.14 -30.11
C PHE A 196 -13.66 15.04 -31.07
N GLY A 197 -12.93 13.93 -31.07
CA GLY A 197 -13.21 12.74 -31.86
C GLY A 197 -14.27 11.85 -31.23
N ARG A 198 -14.73 10.86 -32.01
CA ARG A 198 -15.68 9.83 -31.54
C ARG A 198 -15.19 8.39 -31.72
N THR A 199 -14.07 8.17 -32.39
CA THR A 199 -13.42 6.85 -32.46
C THR A 199 -12.61 6.59 -31.19
N SER A 200 -12.62 5.33 -30.73
CA SER A 200 -11.83 4.81 -29.61
C SER A 200 -11.99 5.43 -28.21
N GLN A 201 -12.76 6.51 -28.01
CA GLN A 201 -12.93 7.17 -26.71
C GLN A 201 -14.40 7.56 -26.42
N PRO A 202 -15.15 6.81 -25.58
CA PRO A 202 -16.59 7.00 -25.41
C PRO A 202 -17.00 8.00 -24.31
N TYR A 203 -16.07 8.50 -23.49
CA TYR A 203 -16.41 9.22 -22.25
C TYR A 203 -16.60 10.74 -22.40
N TYR A 204 -16.40 11.31 -23.60
CA TYR A 204 -16.58 12.75 -23.84
C TYR A 204 -17.99 13.27 -23.56
N ASP A 205 -19.01 12.43 -23.73
CA ASP A 205 -20.40 12.80 -23.45
C ASP A 205 -20.68 12.91 -21.92
N LEU A 206 -19.74 12.47 -21.06
CA LEU A 206 -19.75 12.62 -19.59
C LEU A 206 -18.71 13.67 -19.14
N ALA A 207 -19.06 14.95 -19.24
CA ALA A 207 -18.19 16.09 -18.91
C ALA A 207 -18.61 16.79 -17.60
N TYR A 208 -18.63 16.06 -16.48
CA TYR A 208 -18.86 16.62 -15.13
C TYR A 208 -17.53 16.85 -14.41
N LYS A 209 -17.48 17.75 -13.42
CA LYS A 209 -16.25 17.97 -12.64
C LYS A 209 -15.73 16.64 -12.08
N GLY A 210 -14.41 16.43 -12.15
CA GLY A 210 -13.75 15.20 -11.71
C GLY A 210 -13.83 14.02 -12.71
N THR A 211 -14.57 14.14 -13.82
CA THR A 211 -14.55 13.13 -14.90
C THR A 211 -13.51 13.45 -15.96
N TRP A 212 -13.12 12.42 -16.70
CA TRP A 212 -12.22 12.55 -17.83
C TRP A 212 -12.71 13.54 -18.90
N GLY A 213 -13.99 13.49 -19.30
CA GLY A 213 -14.54 14.40 -20.30
C GLY A 213 -14.47 15.89 -19.91
N TYR A 214 -14.42 16.20 -18.60
CA TYR A 214 -14.21 17.55 -18.09
C TYR A 214 -12.72 17.93 -18.09
N ALA A 215 -11.86 17.02 -17.66
CA ALA A 215 -10.41 17.20 -17.71
C ALA A 215 -9.89 17.41 -19.14
N THR A 216 -10.30 16.59 -20.12
CA THR A 216 -9.90 16.78 -21.53
C THR A 216 -10.43 18.10 -22.10
N MET A 217 -11.62 18.55 -21.71
CA MET A 217 -12.14 19.85 -22.14
C MET A 217 -11.23 21.01 -21.67
N MET A 218 -10.78 20.97 -20.42
CA MET A 218 -9.79 21.92 -19.90
C MET A 218 -8.43 21.75 -20.61
N HIS A 219 -7.98 20.53 -20.86
CA HIS A 219 -6.70 20.22 -21.51
C HIS A 219 -6.60 20.84 -22.92
N GLU A 220 -7.59 20.60 -23.78
CA GLU A 220 -7.57 21.14 -25.16
C GLU A 220 -7.69 22.67 -25.19
N ILE A 221 -8.47 23.24 -24.27
CA ILE A 221 -8.49 24.70 -24.08
C ILE A 221 -7.11 25.20 -23.63
N GLY A 222 -6.40 24.46 -22.79
CA GLY A 222 -5.01 24.70 -22.41
C GLY A 222 -4.05 24.77 -23.60
N HIS A 223 -4.16 23.87 -24.57
CA HIS A 223 -3.42 23.97 -25.84
C HIS A 223 -3.72 25.28 -26.58
N THR A 224 -5.00 25.68 -26.68
CA THR A 224 -5.33 26.98 -27.29
C THR A 224 -4.82 28.18 -26.50
N MET A 225 -4.42 28.02 -25.23
CA MET A 225 -3.75 29.07 -24.44
C MET A 225 -2.24 29.11 -24.62
N GLY A 226 -1.62 28.09 -25.22
CA GLY A 226 -0.17 27.96 -25.36
C GLY A 226 0.48 26.92 -24.44
N LEU A 227 -0.30 26.08 -23.77
CA LEU A 227 0.22 25.00 -22.93
C LEU A 227 0.53 23.76 -23.77
N LYS A 228 1.73 23.18 -23.65
CA LYS A 228 2.12 21.89 -24.26
C LYS A 228 1.95 20.74 -23.25
N HIS A 229 2.07 19.51 -23.73
CA HIS A 229 2.10 18.36 -22.84
C HIS A 229 3.34 18.34 -21.92
N GLY A 230 3.12 18.03 -20.64
CA GLY A 230 4.17 18.03 -19.61
C GLY A 230 5.28 17.01 -19.84
N HIS A 231 4.92 15.74 -20.13
CA HIS A 231 5.85 14.65 -20.43
C HIS A 231 6.67 14.83 -21.73
N GLN A 232 6.32 15.75 -22.63
CA GLN A 232 6.94 15.84 -23.96
C GLN A 232 8.16 16.76 -23.98
N ASP A 233 9.35 16.21 -24.21
CA ASP A 233 10.58 17.00 -24.43
C ASP A 233 10.66 17.50 -25.89
N TYR A 234 10.69 18.82 -26.08
CA TYR A 234 10.84 19.47 -27.38
C TYR A 234 12.20 20.18 -27.56
N THR A 235 13.16 19.97 -26.67
CA THR A 235 14.54 20.52 -26.72
C THR A 235 15.27 20.14 -28.01
N ASN A 236 14.93 18.98 -28.59
CA ASN A 236 15.51 18.49 -29.85
C ASN A 236 14.58 18.54 -31.08
N SER A 237 13.28 18.75 -30.86
CA SER A 237 12.26 18.80 -31.92
C SER A 237 12.20 20.17 -32.58
N ASP A 238 11.95 20.23 -33.89
CA ASP A 238 11.77 21.50 -34.58
C ASP A 238 10.29 21.89 -34.68
N LEU A 239 9.89 22.90 -33.91
CA LEU A 239 8.53 23.45 -33.88
C LEU A 239 8.28 24.50 -34.97
N SER A 240 9.18 24.62 -35.96
CA SER A 240 8.99 25.43 -37.17
C SER A 240 7.70 25.09 -37.93
N PHE A 241 7.22 23.85 -37.80
CA PHE A 241 5.91 23.40 -38.30
C PHE A 241 4.74 24.23 -37.76
N TYR A 242 4.78 24.62 -36.49
CA TYR A 242 3.78 25.50 -35.87
C TYR A 242 4.12 26.98 -36.12
N PHE A 243 5.40 27.35 -35.94
CA PHE A 243 5.84 28.74 -35.75
C PHE A 243 6.51 29.42 -36.96
N GLY A 244 6.51 28.77 -38.13
CA GLY A 244 7.02 29.33 -39.38
C GLY A 244 8.45 28.89 -39.74
N THR A 245 8.97 29.40 -40.86
CA THR A 245 10.01 28.73 -41.67
C THR A 245 11.45 28.74 -41.13
N SER A 246 11.68 28.92 -39.83
CA SER A 246 13.02 28.91 -39.21
C SER A 246 13.05 27.98 -38.00
N PRO A 247 14.07 27.11 -37.83
CA PRO A 247 14.06 26.14 -36.75
C PRO A 247 13.93 26.75 -35.35
N ARG A 248 12.90 26.34 -34.61
CA ARG A 248 12.59 26.80 -33.26
C ARG A 248 12.30 25.58 -32.40
N ARG A 249 13.26 25.18 -31.56
CA ARG A 249 13.09 24.08 -30.61
C ARG A 249 12.43 24.55 -29.33
N GLY A 250 11.66 23.67 -28.69
CA GLY A 250 10.93 23.95 -27.45
C GLY A 250 11.75 23.74 -26.19
N THR A 251 11.04 23.57 -25.08
CA THR A 251 11.54 23.31 -23.72
C THR A 251 11.55 21.80 -23.41
N GLN A 252 12.11 21.44 -22.24
CA GLN A 252 12.16 20.06 -21.74
C GLN A 252 10.78 19.54 -21.29
N SER A 253 10.72 18.28 -20.86
CA SER A 253 9.60 17.74 -20.10
C SER A 253 9.68 18.09 -18.60
N LEU A 254 8.58 17.83 -17.88
CA LEU A 254 8.52 17.84 -16.41
C LEU A 254 9.64 16.98 -15.81
N THR A 255 10.04 17.25 -14.57
CA THR A 255 10.90 16.32 -13.83
C THR A 255 10.10 15.04 -13.50
N PRO A 256 10.70 13.83 -13.51
CA PRO A 256 9.95 12.58 -13.39
C PRO A 256 9.11 12.43 -12.11
N ASP A 257 9.57 13.05 -11.02
CA ASP A 257 8.90 13.19 -9.71
C ASP A 257 7.66 14.09 -9.74
N ASN A 258 7.53 14.95 -10.76
CA ASN A 258 6.41 15.88 -10.94
C ASN A 258 5.65 15.65 -12.27
N ASP A 259 5.98 14.60 -13.04
CA ASP A 259 5.24 14.22 -14.25
C ASP A 259 4.05 13.33 -13.88
N GLY A 260 3.02 13.95 -13.31
CA GLY A 260 1.77 13.31 -12.95
C GLY A 260 0.60 14.30 -13.00
N GLN A 261 -0.63 13.79 -13.13
CA GLN A 261 -1.82 14.64 -13.26
C GLN A 261 -2.09 15.54 -12.05
N ALA A 262 -1.54 15.23 -10.86
CA ALA A 262 -1.62 16.09 -9.69
C ALA A 262 -0.86 17.43 -9.84
N TRP A 263 0.20 17.48 -10.66
CA TRP A 263 1.02 18.69 -10.86
C TRP A 263 0.68 19.45 -12.15
N SER A 264 0.23 18.72 -13.18
CA SER A 264 -0.18 19.28 -14.46
C SER A 264 -1.27 18.44 -15.12
N LEU A 265 -2.43 19.05 -15.35
CA LEU A 265 -3.49 18.52 -16.22
C LEU A 265 -2.99 18.28 -17.66
N MET A 266 -1.95 19.00 -18.07
CA MET A 266 -1.40 18.92 -19.43
C MET A 266 -0.53 17.67 -19.65
N THR A 267 -0.21 16.86 -18.63
CA THR A 267 0.47 15.58 -18.87
C THR A 267 -0.50 14.43 -19.11
N TYR A 268 -0.03 13.39 -19.82
CA TYR A 268 -0.73 12.12 -20.01
C TYR A 268 -0.25 11.04 -19.04
N THR A 269 0.87 11.30 -18.37
CA THR A 269 1.42 10.45 -17.31
C THR A 269 0.47 10.53 -16.10
N PRO A 270 -0.23 9.46 -15.70
CA PRO A 270 -1.21 9.52 -14.61
C PRO A 270 -0.57 9.90 -13.27
N ALA A 271 0.56 9.27 -12.94
CA ALA A 271 1.33 9.49 -11.71
C ALA A 271 2.85 9.49 -11.98
N PRO A 272 3.69 10.08 -11.11
CA PRO A 272 5.15 10.09 -11.27
C PRO A 272 5.73 8.70 -11.54
N PHE A 273 6.77 8.65 -12.36
CA PHE A 273 7.47 7.41 -12.76
C PHE A 273 6.61 6.36 -13.49
N THR A 274 5.36 6.67 -13.87
CA THR A 274 4.55 5.80 -14.75
C THR A 274 4.83 6.08 -16.23
N ASN A 275 4.35 5.20 -17.12
CA ASN A 275 4.53 5.41 -18.56
C ASN A 275 3.53 6.44 -19.11
N SER A 276 3.82 7.02 -20.28
CA SER A 276 2.93 7.99 -20.94
C SER A 276 1.77 7.32 -21.70
N ASN A 277 1.45 6.05 -21.42
CA ASN A 277 0.31 5.37 -22.03
C ASN A 277 -0.94 5.75 -21.24
N PHE A 278 -1.65 6.75 -21.75
CA PHE A 278 -2.76 7.40 -21.08
C PHE A 278 -3.85 6.40 -20.63
N ALA A 279 -3.91 6.12 -19.33
CA ALA A 279 -4.84 5.22 -18.69
C ALA A 279 -5.94 5.97 -17.93
N GLY A 280 -6.56 6.97 -18.58
CA GLY A 280 -7.57 7.83 -17.96
C GLY A 280 -8.78 7.06 -17.47
N GLU A 281 -8.93 7.02 -16.15
CA GLU A 281 -10.09 6.48 -15.48
C GLU A 281 -11.32 7.39 -15.69
N LYS A 282 -12.53 6.88 -15.44
CA LYS A 282 -13.76 7.64 -15.74
C LYS A 282 -13.95 8.80 -14.77
N VAL A 283 -13.53 8.61 -13.52
CA VAL A 283 -13.48 9.60 -12.44
C VAL A 283 -12.01 9.79 -12.00
N ASN A 284 -11.76 10.38 -10.82
CA ASN A 284 -10.41 10.64 -10.29
C ASN A 284 -9.54 11.56 -11.18
N GLN A 285 -10.15 12.50 -11.91
CA GLN A 285 -9.45 13.44 -12.79
C GLN A 285 -9.37 14.87 -12.22
N PRO A 286 -8.37 15.69 -12.60
CA PRO A 286 -8.23 17.05 -12.12
C PRO A 286 -9.47 17.92 -12.36
N GLN A 287 -9.83 18.72 -11.36
CA GLN A 287 -11.02 19.57 -11.37
C GLN A 287 -10.71 21.02 -11.75
N THR A 288 -9.43 21.38 -11.73
CA THR A 288 -8.91 22.67 -12.19
C THR A 288 -7.69 22.45 -13.07
N TYR A 289 -7.19 23.52 -13.67
CA TYR A 289 -5.77 23.61 -14.02
C TYR A 289 -4.92 23.44 -12.75
N MET A 290 -3.86 22.64 -12.83
CA MET A 290 -3.01 22.30 -11.67
C MET A 290 -1.83 23.27 -11.57
N GLN A 291 -1.01 23.12 -10.52
CA GLN A 291 0.00 24.10 -10.10
C GLN A 291 0.89 24.64 -11.23
N TYR A 292 1.47 23.76 -12.07
CA TYR A 292 2.35 24.21 -13.17
C TYR A 292 1.57 24.77 -14.37
N ASP A 293 0.35 24.29 -14.62
CA ASP A 293 -0.53 24.85 -15.65
C ASP A 293 -0.91 26.29 -15.29
N LEU A 294 -1.31 26.50 -14.04
CA LEU A 294 -1.66 27.80 -13.47
C LEU A 294 -0.46 28.77 -13.54
N ALA A 295 0.72 28.34 -13.10
CA ALA A 295 1.94 29.15 -13.18
C ALA A 295 2.31 29.50 -14.63
N ALA A 296 2.19 28.56 -15.58
CA ALA A 296 2.47 28.80 -17.00
C ALA A 296 1.45 29.76 -17.64
N LEU A 297 0.16 29.61 -17.33
CA LEU A 297 -0.90 30.53 -17.75
C LEU A 297 -0.67 31.95 -17.21
N GLN A 298 -0.35 32.09 -15.92
CA GLN A 298 -0.06 33.37 -15.28
C GLN A 298 1.23 34.01 -15.79
N TYR A 299 2.27 33.23 -16.07
CA TYR A 299 3.47 33.74 -16.75
C TYR A 299 3.12 34.35 -18.11
N MET A 300 2.28 33.68 -18.91
CA MET A 300 1.88 34.17 -20.23
C MET A 300 0.98 35.40 -20.17
N TYR A 301 0.01 35.45 -19.25
CA TYR A 301 -1.11 36.40 -19.30
C TYR A 301 -1.25 37.34 -18.09
N GLY A 302 -0.38 37.19 -17.08
CA GLY A 302 -0.44 37.88 -15.80
C GLY A 302 -1.49 37.26 -14.87
N ALA A 303 -1.19 37.19 -13.56
CA ALA A 303 -2.15 36.70 -12.56
C ALA A 303 -3.28 37.71 -12.28
N ASN A 304 -4.50 37.21 -12.05
CA ASN A 304 -5.68 38.03 -11.77
C ASN A 304 -6.01 38.08 -10.27
N TYR A 305 -5.43 39.06 -9.59
CA TYR A 305 -5.69 39.40 -8.19
C TYR A 305 -7.00 40.17 -7.93
N ASN A 306 -8.03 39.98 -8.76
CA ASN A 306 -9.39 40.48 -8.48
C ASN A 306 -10.38 39.34 -8.17
N THR A 307 -9.99 38.11 -8.47
CA THR A 307 -10.71 36.89 -8.06
C THR A 307 -10.58 36.73 -6.56
N ASN A 308 -11.69 36.55 -5.85
CA ASN A 308 -11.73 36.33 -4.40
C ASN A 308 -10.93 37.34 -3.54
N ALA A 309 -10.64 38.54 -4.07
CA ALA A 309 -9.66 39.50 -3.53
C ALA A 309 -10.08 40.27 -2.25
N GLY A 310 -10.64 39.55 -1.28
CA GLY A 310 -10.89 39.90 0.10
C GLY A 310 -11.36 38.66 0.85
N ASP A 311 -11.19 38.66 2.18
CA ASP A 311 -11.31 37.53 3.12
C ASP A 311 -12.30 36.44 2.66
N THR A 312 -11.76 35.29 2.27
CA THR A 312 -12.49 34.17 1.68
C THR A 312 -12.35 32.89 2.52
N VAL A 313 -13.49 32.28 2.84
CA VAL A 313 -13.55 30.98 3.52
C VAL A 313 -13.84 29.88 2.50
N TYR A 314 -12.97 28.87 2.46
CA TYR A 314 -13.10 27.65 1.68
C TYR A 314 -13.51 26.48 2.58
N THR A 315 -14.57 25.75 2.21
CA THR A 315 -15.01 24.53 2.92
C THR A 315 -15.31 23.42 1.91
N TRP A 316 -15.31 22.15 2.35
CA TRP A 316 -15.65 20.99 1.52
C TRP A 316 -16.74 20.14 2.17
N SER A 317 -17.28 19.21 1.40
CA SER A 317 -18.26 18.22 1.88
C SER A 317 -17.66 16.83 1.86
N GLU A 318 -17.57 16.17 3.01
CA GLU A 318 -17.14 14.75 3.13
C GLU A 318 -17.98 13.81 2.25
N THR A 319 -19.25 14.13 2.02
CA THR A 319 -20.20 13.23 1.31
C THR A 319 -20.28 13.45 -0.19
N THR A 320 -19.71 14.53 -0.72
CA THR A 320 -19.80 14.87 -2.16
C THR A 320 -18.52 15.44 -2.79
N GLY A 321 -17.52 15.82 -1.99
CA GLY A 321 -16.31 16.52 -2.43
C GLY A 321 -16.55 17.94 -2.92
N GLU A 322 -17.77 18.49 -2.78
CA GLU A 322 -18.09 19.83 -3.26
C GLU A 322 -17.35 20.89 -2.45
N MET A 323 -16.51 21.67 -3.13
CA MET A 323 -15.92 22.89 -2.60
C MET A 323 -16.96 24.01 -2.55
N PHE A 324 -16.98 24.75 -1.44
CA PHE A 324 -17.75 25.98 -1.26
C PHE A 324 -16.79 27.15 -1.06
N VAL A 325 -17.11 28.29 -1.68
CA VAL A 325 -16.37 29.56 -1.52
C VAL A 325 -17.33 30.55 -0.89
N ASN A 326 -17.04 30.99 0.33
CA ASN A 326 -17.93 31.84 1.15
C ASN A 326 -19.37 31.27 1.25
N GLY A 327 -19.47 29.94 1.41
CA GLY A 327 -20.74 29.20 1.48
C GLY A 327 -21.47 28.99 0.13
N VAL A 328 -20.87 29.41 -0.99
CA VAL A 328 -21.41 29.17 -2.34
C VAL A 328 -20.76 27.95 -2.96
N GLY A 329 -21.54 26.90 -3.20
CA GLY A 329 -21.06 25.65 -3.81
C GLY A 329 -20.55 25.86 -5.24
N GLN A 330 -19.41 25.26 -5.56
CA GLN A 330 -18.73 25.37 -6.85
C GLN A 330 -19.04 24.19 -7.79
N GLY A 331 -20.00 23.33 -7.43
CA GLY A 331 -20.38 22.09 -8.11
C GLY A 331 -19.58 20.88 -7.61
N ALA A 332 -20.29 19.85 -7.15
CA ALA A 332 -19.70 18.59 -6.70
C ALA A 332 -18.88 17.87 -7.80
N PRO A 333 -17.71 17.32 -7.47
CA PRO A 333 -17.01 16.37 -8.32
C PRO A 333 -17.71 15.01 -8.38
N SER A 334 -17.41 14.25 -9.43
CA SER A 334 -17.88 12.88 -9.59
C SER A 334 -17.04 11.93 -8.73
N GLY A 335 -17.70 11.04 -7.99
CA GLY A 335 -17.03 10.00 -7.19
C GLY A 335 -16.61 10.41 -5.77
N ASN A 336 -17.04 11.58 -5.26
CA ASN A 336 -16.59 12.16 -3.98
C ASN A 336 -15.09 12.57 -3.94
N THR A 337 -14.33 12.30 -5.00
CA THR A 337 -12.91 12.62 -5.10
C THR A 337 -12.66 14.13 -5.13
N ILE A 338 -11.64 14.60 -4.41
CA ILE A 338 -11.13 15.98 -4.45
C ILE A 338 -9.72 15.97 -5.07
N LEU A 339 -9.54 16.73 -6.16
CA LEU A 339 -8.23 16.95 -6.81
C LEU A 339 -8.24 18.31 -7.53
N LEU A 340 -7.72 19.36 -6.90
CA LEU A 340 -7.70 20.72 -7.44
C LEU A 340 -6.55 21.57 -6.91
N THR A 341 -6.29 22.70 -7.56
CA THR A 341 -5.42 23.78 -7.06
C THR A 341 -6.25 25.02 -6.73
N ILE A 342 -6.03 25.63 -5.56
CA ILE A 342 -6.68 26.89 -5.18
C ILE A 342 -5.92 28.08 -5.77
N TRP A 343 -6.65 29.00 -6.39
CA TRP A 343 -6.18 30.35 -6.73
C TRP A 343 -7.02 31.39 -6.01
N ASP A 344 -6.37 32.19 -5.17
CA ASP A 344 -6.93 33.41 -4.59
C ASP A 344 -6.19 34.66 -5.12
N GLY A 345 -6.90 35.78 -5.18
CA GLY A 345 -6.37 37.11 -5.50
C GLY A 345 -6.03 37.95 -4.26
N GLY A 346 -6.38 37.46 -3.07
CA GLY A 346 -5.82 37.85 -1.79
C GLY A 346 -6.84 38.45 -0.83
N GLY A 347 -6.74 38.08 0.43
CA GLY A 347 -7.54 38.62 1.52
C GLY A 347 -6.83 38.36 2.84
N VAL A 348 -7.59 37.85 3.80
CA VAL A 348 -7.10 37.01 4.88
C VAL A 348 -7.97 35.76 4.82
N ASP A 349 -7.46 34.72 4.17
CA ASP A 349 -8.24 33.62 3.63
C ASP A 349 -8.11 32.36 4.51
N THR A 350 -9.14 31.51 4.52
CA THR A 350 -9.23 30.39 5.48
C THR A 350 -9.65 29.10 4.80
N LEU A 351 -8.90 28.01 5.04
CA LEU A 351 -9.40 26.65 4.88
C LEU A 351 -10.14 26.26 6.17
N ASP A 352 -11.47 26.17 6.13
CA ASP A 352 -12.29 25.72 7.26
C ASP A 352 -12.75 24.29 6.98
N LEU A 353 -12.12 23.34 7.70
CA LEU A 353 -12.32 21.91 7.60
C LEU A 353 -13.09 21.38 8.83
N SER A 354 -13.72 22.27 9.61
CA SER A 354 -14.32 21.91 10.91
C SER A 354 -15.58 21.04 10.86
N ASN A 355 -15.93 20.53 9.68
CA ASN A 355 -16.89 19.45 9.49
C ASN A 355 -16.25 18.05 9.55
N TYR A 356 -14.98 17.89 9.18
CA TYR A 356 -14.31 16.60 9.08
C TYR A 356 -14.17 15.93 10.46
N ALA A 357 -14.48 14.62 10.49
CA ALA A 357 -14.45 13.81 11.70
C ALA A 357 -13.10 13.12 11.96
N ASP A 358 -12.38 12.81 10.89
CA ASP A 358 -11.03 12.23 10.93
C ASP A 358 -9.97 13.33 10.81
N GLY A 359 -8.72 13.00 11.18
CA GLY A 359 -7.62 13.95 11.23
C GLY A 359 -7.18 14.46 9.86
N VAL A 360 -7.12 15.79 9.69
CA VAL A 360 -6.67 16.46 8.45
C VAL A 360 -5.19 16.84 8.50
N THR A 361 -4.54 16.91 7.35
CA THR A 361 -3.19 17.45 7.18
C THR A 361 -3.23 18.64 6.23
N VAL A 362 -2.94 19.84 6.75
CA VAL A 362 -2.98 21.09 6.00
C VAL A 362 -1.57 21.67 5.86
N ASP A 363 -1.12 21.85 4.62
CA ASP A 363 0.11 22.55 4.29
C ASP A 363 -0.21 23.78 3.45
N LEU A 364 -0.09 24.96 4.06
CA LEU A 364 -0.43 26.24 3.45
C LEU A 364 0.70 26.80 2.55
N ARG A 365 1.84 26.11 2.43
CA ARG A 365 3.00 26.63 1.69
C ARG A 365 2.76 26.55 0.18
N PRO A 366 3.22 27.54 -0.61
CA PRO A 366 3.10 27.53 -2.07
C PRO A 366 3.64 26.24 -2.69
N GLY A 367 2.84 25.59 -3.55
CA GLY A 367 3.22 24.35 -4.21
C GLY A 367 3.03 23.08 -3.38
N GLN A 368 2.62 23.15 -2.12
CA GLN A 368 2.34 21.97 -1.30
C GLN A 368 0.88 21.48 -1.45
N PHE A 369 0.62 20.28 -0.93
CA PHE A 369 -0.68 19.62 -0.94
C PHE A 369 -1.18 19.43 0.49
N SER A 370 -2.51 19.56 0.65
CA SER A 370 -3.24 19.27 1.88
C SER A 370 -4.17 18.09 1.66
N THR A 371 -4.34 17.26 2.69
CA THR A 371 -5.19 16.06 2.70
C THR A 371 -6.23 16.21 3.80
N PHE A 372 -7.51 16.21 3.43
CA PHE A 372 -8.64 16.35 4.34
C PHE A 372 -9.30 14.99 4.63
N ASP A 373 -9.25 14.07 3.66
CA ASP A 373 -9.79 12.72 3.77
C ASP A 373 -9.11 11.82 2.74
N GLN A 374 -8.65 10.65 3.20
CA GLN A 374 -7.99 9.62 2.40
C GLN A 374 -8.96 9.00 1.38
N ASP A 375 -10.24 8.81 1.74
CA ASP A 375 -11.28 8.26 0.86
C ASP A 375 -11.68 9.26 -0.24
N GLN A 376 -11.37 10.55 -0.06
CA GLN A 376 -11.53 11.59 -1.07
C GLN A 376 -10.30 11.78 -1.97
N LEU A 377 -9.21 11.02 -1.81
CA LEU A 377 -8.02 11.14 -2.66
C LEU A 377 -8.22 10.50 -4.04
N ALA A 378 -7.71 11.15 -5.08
CA ALA A 378 -7.71 10.58 -6.42
C ALA A 378 -6.68 9.44 -6.53
N ASN A 379 -7.13 8.23 -6.86
CA ASN A 379 -6.24 7.14 -7.27
C ASN A 379 -6.00 7.20 -8.78
N HIS A 380 -4.80 7.62 -9.17
CA HIS A 380 -4.40 7.81 -10.57
C HIS A 380 -4.27 6.50 -11.38
N LEU A 381 -4.21 5.33 -10.72
CA LEU A 381 -4.05 4.02 -11.37
C LEU A 381 -5.22 3.05 -11.12
N ALA A 382 -6.35 3.54 -10.59
CA ALA A 382 -7.52 2.72 -10.28
C ALA A 382 -8.02 1.87 -11.48
N TYR A 383 -7.95 2.41 -12.70
CA TYR A 383 -8.32 1.70 -13.94
C TYR A 383 -7.48 0.43 -14.19
N GLN A 384 -6.27 0.36 -13.63
CA GLN A 384 -5.35 -0.77 -13.76
C GLN A 384 -5.43 -1.74 -12.57
N ASN A 385 -6.38 -1.56 -11.64
CA ASN A 385 -6.44 -2.22 -10.34
C ASN A 385 -5.15 -2.03 -9.50
N LEU A 386 -4.52 -0.86 -9.63
CA LEU A 386 -3.33 -0.46 -8.88
C LEU A 386 -3.63 0.80 -8.05
N THR A 387 -2.78 1.07 -7.06
CA THR A 387 -2.92 2.22 -6.16
C THR A 387 -1.77 3.20 -6.34
N ALA A 388 -2.09 4.40 -6.82
CA ALA A 388 -1.21 5.57 -6.77
C ALA A 388 -2.07 6.79 -6.41
N LEU A 389 -2.18 7.06 -5.12
CA LEU A 389 -2.96 8.20 -4.61
C LEU A 389 -2.27 9.53 -4.95
N ALA A 390 -3.08 10.57 -5.16
CA ALA A 390 -2.60 11.94 -5.25
C ALA A 390 -1.86 12.36 -3.96
N PRO A 391 -0.87 13.27 -4.03
CA PRO A 391 -0.15 13.76 -2.85
C PRO A 391 -1.03 14.44 -1.78
N GLY A 392 -2.22 14.89 -2.19
CA GLY A 392 -3.28 15.37 -1.32
C GLY A 392 -4.51 15.74 -2.12
N ASN A 393 -5.60 16.09 -1.43
CA ASN A 393 -6.86 16.49 -2.04
C ASN A 393 -6.75 17.86 -2.74
N VAL A 394 -6.03 18.80 -2.11
CA VAL A 394 -5.97 20.20 -2.53
C VAL A 394 -4.53 20.70 -2.57
N ALA A 395 -4.13 21.26 -3.71
CA ALA A 395 -2.86 21.93 -3.91
C ALA A 395 -2.96 23.45 -3.63
N MET A 396 -1.99 24.00 -2.92
CA MET A 396 -1.75 25.44 -2.86
C MET A 396 -1.10 25.92 -4.17
N SER A 397 -1.51 27.09 -4.69
CA SER A 397 -0.90 27.65 -5.90
C SER A 397 0.56 28.05 -5.69
N LEU A 398 1.32 28.06 -6.80
CA LEU A 398 2.65 28.66 -6.85
C LEU A 398 2.54 30.19 -6.92
N LEU A 399 3.43 30.91 -6.22
CA LEU A 399 3.40 32.37 -6.21
C LEU A 399 3.80 32.97 -7.57
N TYR A 400 2.93 33.82 -8.11
CA TYR A 400 3.27 34.61 -9.30
C TYR A 400 4.24 35.75 -8.93
N ASN A 401 5.46 35.73 -9.51
CA ASN A 401 6.53 36.72 -9.24
C ASN A 401 6.89 36.91 -7.74
N ASN A 402 6.74 35.87 -6.91
CA ASN A 402 6.93 35.92 -5.46
C ASN A 402 6.02 36.94 -4.74
N ASP A 403 4.85 37.24 -5.31
CA ASP A 403 3.83 38.10 -4.70
C ASP A 403 2.88 37.23 -3.86
N GLY A 404 2.97 37.38 -2.53
CA GLY A 404 2.24 36.56 -1.55
C GLY A 404 0.72 36.79 -1.47
N ARG A 405 0.12 37.64 -2.31
CA ARG A 405 -1.33 37.89 -2.32
C ARG A 405 -2.19 36.74 -2.85
N SER A 406 -1.65 35.54 -3.00
CA SER A 406 -2.39 34.31 -3.32
C SER A 406 -2.12 33.19 -2.31
N LEU A 407 -1.52 33.53 -1.16
CA LEU A 407 -1.43 32.65 -0.01
C LEU A 407 -2.82 32.46 0.59
N ILE A 408 -2.98 31.36 1.34
CA ILE A 408 -4.09 31.20 2.27
C ILE A 408 -3.47 31.34 3.66
N GLU A 409 -3.96 32.29 4.45
CA GLU A 409 -3.35 32.61 5.74
C GLU A 409 -3.78 31.65 6.85
N ASN A 410 -4.97 31.08 6.81
CA ASN A 410 -5.56 30.41 7.97
C ASN A 410 -6.02 28.99 7.66
N ALA A 411 -5.93 28.12 8.66
CA ALA A 411 -6.47 26.78 8.63
C ALA A 411 -7.24 26.50 9.92
N LYS A 412 -8.37 25.81 9.80
CA LYS A 412 -9.16 25.35 10.93
C LYS A 412 -9.51 23.87 10.77
N GLY A 413 -9.16 23.11 11.81
CA GLY A 413 -9.36 21.69 11.97
C GLY A 413 -10.75 21.26 12.43
N GLY A 414 -10.90 19.94 12.56
CA GLY A 414 -12.12 19.17 12.78
C GLY A 414 -12.38 18.78 14.23
N ILE A 415 -12.70 17.50 14.41
CA ILE A 415 -12.74 16.81 15.71
C ILE A 415 -11.71 15.66 15.80
N GLY A 416 -10.89 15.50 14.77
CA GLY A 416 -9.81 14.51 14.67
C GLY A 416 -8.48 15.08 15.17
N ASN A 417 -7.40 14.31 15.03
CA ASN A 417 -6.05 14.80 15.37
C ASN A 417 -5.41 15.42 14.13
N ASP A 418 -5.34 16.73 14.08
CA ASP A 418 -4.99 17.48 12.87
C ASP A 418 -3.51 17.91 12.84
N VAL A 419 -2.98 18.14 11.63
CA VAL A 419 -1.59 18.53 11.39
C VAL A 419 -1.53 19.75 10.50
N PHE A 420 -0.85 20.82 10.95
CA PHE A 420 -0.75 22.09 10.24
C PHE A 420 0.69 22.49 9.94
N VAL A 421 0.93 22.97 8.72
CA VAL A 421 2.15 23.66 8.30
C VAL A 421 1.78 25.06 7.79
N GLY A 422 2.31 26.08 8.48
CA GLY A 422 2.16 27.49 8.10
C GLY A 422 2.96 27.86 6.85
N ASN A 423 2.82 29.11 6.39
CA ASN A 423 3.52 29.69 5.24
C ASN A 423 4.13 31.06 5.60
N VAL A 424 4.62 31.80 4.60
CA VAL A 424 5.32 33.09 4.79
C VAL A 424 4.37 34.28 5.03
N ALA A 425 3.22 34.03 5.63
CA ALA A 425 2.26 35.03 6.08
C ALA A 425 1.93 34.78 7.56
N ASN A 426 1.38 35.78 8.24
CA ASN A 426 0.93 35.60 9.62
C ASN A 426 -0.26 34.62 9.64
N ASN A 427 -0.04 33.40 10.11
CA ASN A 427 -1.07 32.36 10.06
C ASN A 427 -1.97 32.35 11.30
N VAL A 428 -3.20 31.88 11.14
CA VAL A 428 -4.05 31.44 12.24
C VAL A 428 -4.34 29.96 12.05
N LEU A 429 -3.85 29.15 12.97
CA LEU A 429 -3.98 27.69 12.97
C LEU A 429 -4.82 27.31 14.19
N ASP A 430 -6.02 26.78 13.94
CA ASP A 430 -7.02 26.45 14.95
C ASP A 430 -7.37 24.96 14.85
N GLY A 431 -6.84 24.13 15.74
CA GLY A 431 -7.04 22.66 15.67
C GLY A 431 -8.49 22.24 15.85
N GLY A 432 -9.25 22.98 16.65
CA GLY A 432 -10.65 22.68 16.94
C GLY A 432 -10.76 21.79 18.18
N ALA A 433 -10.92 20.49 17.99
CA ALA A 433 -10.90 19.50 19.06
C ALA A 433 -10.17 18.24 18.58
N GLY A 434 -9.30 17.68 19.42
CA GLY A 434 -8.41 16.62 19.01
C GLY A 434 -7.16 16.64 19.86
N SER A 435 -6.07 16.09 19.33
CA SER A 435 -4.71 16.33 19.78
C SER A 435 -3.93 16.90 18.59
N ASP A 436 -3.93 18.22 18.48
CA ASP A 436 -3.63 18.90 17.22
C ASP A 436 -2.17 19.37 17.17
N THR A 437 -1.57 19.32 15.97
CA THR A 437 -0.12 19.46 15.76
C THR A 437 0.23 20.61 14.83
N VAL A 438 1.15 21.48 15.23
CA VAL A 438 1.74 22.50 14.36
C VAL A 438 3.21 22.21 14.10
N ILE A 439 3.60 22.20 12.82
CA ILE A 439 4.96 21.94 12.36
C ILE A 439 5.59 23.22 11.83
N PHE A 440 6.63 23.71 12.52
CA PHE A 440 7.40 24.87 12.08
C PHE A 440 8.54 24.44 11.16
N THR A 441 8.47 24.81 9.88
CA THR A 441 9.49 24.43 8.86
C THR A 441 10.57 25.51 8.66
N ASN A 442 10.70 26.38 9.65
CA ASN A 442 11.49 27.61 9.66
C ASN A 442 12.99 27.37 9.88
N THR A 443 13.78 28.44 9.70
CA THR A 443 15.25 28.40 9.90
C THR A 443 15.72 29.14 11.14
N THR A 444 14.85 29.96 11.76
CA THR A 444 15.05 30.49 13.10
C THR A 444 14.29 29.67 14.13
N GLY A 445 14.92 29.39 15.27
CA GLY A 445 14.28 28.68 16.36
C GLY A 445 13.11 29.46 16.98
N ILE A 446 12.08 28.73 17.38
CA ILE A 446 10.81 29.24 17.91
C ILE A 446 10.82 29.33 19.44
N ASN A 447 9.91 30.14 19.97
CA ASN A 447 9.57 30.15 21.40
C ASN A 447 8.06 29.99 21.53
N VAL A 448 7.61 28.84 22.03
CA VAL A 448 6.19 28.47 22.15
C VAL A 448 5.88 28.15 23.61
N THR A 449 4.74 28.64 24.09
CA THR A 449 4.16 28.25 25.38
C THR A 449 2.67 28.07 25.20
N LEU A 450 2.22 26.81 25.25
CA LEU A 450 0.82 26.46 25.16
C LEU A 450 0.05 26.88 26.42
N ASN A 451 -1.28 26.90 26.39
CA ASN A 451 -2.07 27.31 27.55
C ASN A 451 -3.47 26.67 27.60
N ASP A 452 -3.94 26.38 28.81
CA ASP A 452 -5.25 25.78 29.07
C ASP A 452 -6.43 26.76 28.99
N THR A 453 -6.16 28.04 28.71
CA THR A 453 -7.19 29.08 28.82
C THR A 453 -8.03 29.24 27.56
N GLY A 454 -7.73 28.48 26.50
CA GLY A 454 -8.32 28.63 25.17
C GLY A 454 -8.00 30.00 24.54
N ALA A 455 -6.88 30.61 24.94
CA ALA A 455 -6.43 31.89 24.43
C ALA A 455 -5.35 31.69 23.35
N ASP A 456 -5.43 32.51 22.30
CA ASP A 456 -4.45 32.65 21.23
C ASP A 456 -2.99 32.62 21.74
N VAL A 457 -2.25 31.56 21.38
CA VAL A 457 -0.79 31.48 21.55
C VAL A 457 -0.15 32.19 20.37
N VAL A 458 0.67 33.21 20.64
CA VAL A 458 1.27 34.04 19.58
C VAL A 458 2.75 33.73 19.45
N VAL A 459 3.17 33.25 18.28
CA VAL A 459 4.54 32.81 17.99
C VAL A 459 5.14 33.71 16.90
N SER A 460 6.24 34.40 17.20
CA SER A 460 6.94 35.25 16.21
C SER A 460 8.27 34.60 15.81
N HIS A 461 8.40 34.24 14.53
CA HIS A 461 9.59 33.61 13.92
C HIS A 461 9.79 34.17 12.49
N ASP A 462 11.01 34.10 11.94
CA ASP A 462 11.44 34.50 10.58
C ASP A 462 10.98 35.89 10.00
N GLY A 463 10.19 36.68 10.71
CA GLY A 463 9.59 37.94 10.25
C GLY A 463 8.04 37.95 10.29
N GLU A 464 7.43 36.77 10.45
CA GLU A 464 5.99 36.55 10.58
C GLU A 464 5.55 36.51 12.06
N THR A 465 4.26 36.33 12.30
CA THR A 465 3.67 36.12 13.63
C THR A 465 2.40 35.30 13.52
N ASP A 466 2.49 34.04 13.95
CA ASP A 466 1.41 33.07 13.89
C ASP A 466 0.61 33.06 15.18
N THR A 467 -0.64 32.60 15.06
CA THR A 467 -1.59 32.47 16.15
C THR A 467 -2.09 31.03 16.19
N LEU A 468 -1.76 30.31 17.26
CA LEU A 468 -2.20 28.94 17.49
C LEU A 468 -3.40 28.93 18.45
N ARG A 469 -4.42 28.13 18.15
CA ARG A 469 -5.59 27.88 19.00
C ARG A 469 -5.88 26.38 19.05
N SER A 470 -6.20 25.87 20.24
CA SER A 470 -6.51 24.44 20.42
C SER A 470 -5.44 23.56 19.78
N ILE A 471 -4.19 23.76 20.18
CA ILE A 471 -3.02 23.01 19.72
C ILE A 471 -2.32 22.47 20.96
N GLU A 472 -2.07 21.16 20.96
CA GLU A 472 -1.42 20.40 22.03
C GLU A 472 0.01 20.02 21.65
N ASN A 473 0.29 19.84 20.36
CA ASN A 473 1.52 19.24 19.86
C ASN A 473 2.30 20.24 18.99
N ILE A 474 3.62 20.27 19.15
CA ILE A 474 4.50 21.20 18.41
C ILE A 474 5.71 20.43 17.88
N VAL A 475 5.99 20.61 16.58
CA VAL A 475 7.24 20.20 15.96
C VAL A 475 8.08 21.44 15.68
N GLY A 476 9.25 21.47 16.32
CA GLY A 476 10.30 22.47 16.16
C GLY A 476 11.00 22.43 14.80
N THR A 477 12.02 23.26 14.68
CA THR A 477 12.64 23.72 13.45
C THR A 477 13.93 22.95 13.11
N SER A 478 14.95 23.66 12.66
CA SER A 478 16.33 23.18 12.45
C SER A 478 17.34 24.01 13.25
N ALA A 479 16.86 24.83 14.19
CA ALA A 479 17.63 25.68 15.09
C ALA A 479 17.06 25.61 16.51
N SER A 480 17.88 25.97 17.51
CA SER A 480 17.52 25.90 18.95
C SER A 480 16.14 26.45 19.28
N ASP A 481 15.22 25.57 19.63
CA ASP A 481 13.84 25.88 20.00
C ASP A 481 13.65 25.94 21.52
N THR A 482 12.58 26.61 21.95
CA THR A 482 12.07 26.54 23.32
C THR A 482 10.57 26.32 23.27
N ILE A 483 10.13 25.14 23.69
CA ILE A 483 8.74 24.69 23.58
C ILE A 483 8.26 24.29 24.98
N THR A 484 7.12 24.83 25.40
CA THR A 484 6.48 24.49 26.66
C THR A 484 5.02 24.13 26.40
N GLY A 485 4.60 22.97 26.90
CA GLY A 485 3.25 22.45 26.82
C GLY A 485 2.26 23.12 27.79
N ASN A 486 1.14 22.45 28.03
CA ASN A 486 0.02 22.89 28.85
C ASN A 486 -0.28 21.89 29.99
N SER A 487 -1.56 21.64 30.33
CA SER A 487 -1.98 20.63 31.33
C SER A 487 -2.69 19.40 30.73
N GLN A 488 -2.58 19.21 29.41
CA GLN A 488 -3.02 18.05 28.65
C GLN A 488 -1.79 17.26 28.19
N ASP A 489 -1.94 15.97 27.91
CA ASP A 489 -0.91 15.14 27.29
C ASP A 489 -0.46 15.76 25.94
N ASN A 490 0.80 16.22 25.85
CA ASN A 490 1.39 16.91 24.70
C ASN A 490 2.52 16.10 24.05
N SER A 491 2.68 16.22 22.74
CA SER A 491 3.80 15.67 21.97
C SER A 491 4.66 16.79 21.41
N LEU A 492 5.85 16.96 21.99
CA LEU A 492 6.78 18.05 21.72
C LEU A 492 8.05 17.51 21.06
N TYR A 493 8.42 18.05 19.90
CA TYR A 493 9.60 17.65 19.16
C TYR A 493 10.55 18.84 18.96
N GLY A 494 11.84 18.70 19.27
CA GLY A 494 12.88 19.69 18.97
C GLY A 494 13.22 19.82 17.48
N GLY A 495 12.66 18.96 16.63
CA GLY A 495 12.82 19.01 15.18
C GLY A 495 14.10 18.35 14.68
N THR A 496 14.78 18.99 13.73
CA THR A 496 15.85 18.39 12.93
C THR A 496 17.26 18.88 13.27
N GLY A 497 17.40 19.78 14.23
CA GLY A 497 18.68 20.35 14.63
C GLY A 497 18.49 21.54 15.55
N GLY A 498 19.50 21.83 16.38
CA GLY A 498 19.36 22.82 17.45
C GLY A 498 19.71 22.19 18.79
N ALA A 499 20.10 23.02 19.75
CA ALA A 499 20.13 22.63 21.15
C ALA A 499 18.82 23.11 21.78
N ASP A 500 17.89 22.19 21.97
CA ASP A 500 16.47 22.49 22.19
C ASP A 500 16.09 22.37 23.66
N THR A 501 15.07 23.12 24.08
CA THR A 501 14.52 23.05 25.44
C THR A 501 13.03 22.77 25.36
N LEU A 502 12.64 21.55 25.72
CA LEU A 502 11.25 21.10 25.74
C LEU A 502 10.82 20.92 27.19
N SER A 503 9.62 21.39 27.53
CA SER A 503 8.98 21.12 28.81
C SER A 503 7.52 20.74 28.60
N GLY A 504 7.10 19.61 29.15
CA GLY A 504 5.72 19.12 29.02
C GLY A 504 4.76 20.01 29.80
N GLY A 505 4.80 19.89 31.12
CA GLY A 505 4.09 20.75 32.05
C GLY A 505 3.29 19.92 33.05
N ALA A 506 2.11 19.48 32.63
CA ALA A 506 1.34 18.47 33.33
C ALA A 506 0.51 17.66 32.33
N GLY A 507 0.38 16.35 32.55
CA GLY A 507 -0.14 15.42 31.55
C GLY A 507 0.82 14.24 31.42
N ASN A 508 0.55 13.32 30.52
CA ASN A 508 1.49 12.25 30.15
C ASN A 508 2.18 12.64 28.84
N ASP A 509 3.19 13.49 28.97
CA ASP A 509 3.82 14.19 27.86
C ASP A 509 4.85 13.32 27.13
N ARG A 510 5.10 13.63 25.86
CA ARG A 510 6.11 12.97 25.01
C ARG A 510 7.08 14.01 24.47
N LEU A 511 8.30 13.98 24.99
CA LEU A 511 9.34 14.95 24.67
C LEU A 511 10.44 14.28 23.83
N PHE A 512 10.63 14.74 22.60
CA PHE A 512 11.62 14.20 21.67
C PHE A 512 12.66 15.27 21.29
N GLY A 513 13.88 15.18 21.82
CA GLY A 513 14.97 16.12 21.51
C GLY A 513 15.44 16.09 20.05
N GLY A 514 15.17 15.00 19.33
CA GLY A 514 15.42 14.91 17.89
C GLY A 514 15.08 13.54 17.29
N GLY A 515 15.04 13.49 15.96
CA GLY A 515 14.83 12.24 15.21
C GLY A 515 16.07 11.75 14.46
N PHE A 516 15.91 10.67 13.71
CA PHE A 516 16.91 10.14 12.78
C PHE A 516 16.32 9.96 11.37
N THR A 517 17.17 9.99 10.35
CA THR A 517 16.82 9.63 8.97
C THR A 517 17.53 8.33 8.58
N THR A 518 16.76 7.30 8.29
CA THR A 518 17.26 6.03 7.75
C THR A 518 17.46 6.15 6.24
N THR A 519 18.72 6.30 5.80
CA THR A 519 19.07 6.38 4.38
C THR A 519 19.56 5.01 3.89
N THR A 520 18.68 4.26 3.23
CA THR A 520 19.05 3.00 2.57
C THR A 520 19.72 3.29 1.24
N THR A 521 21.05 3.19 1.18
CA THR A 521 21.81 3.36 -0.07
C THR A 521 22.12 2.01 -0.73
N TYR A 522 21.75 1.87 -2.00
CA TYR A 522 22.14 0.74 -2.83
C TYR A 522 23.49 1.07 -3.48
N SER A 523 24.56 0.42 -3.02
CA SER A 523 25.92 0.70 -3.50
C SER A 523 26.47 -0.48 -4.30
N ALA A 524 26.37 -0.40 -5.62
CA ALA A 524 27.12 -1.26 -6.54
C ALA A 524 28.08 -0.40 -7.38
N PRO A 525 29.39 -0.71 -7.43
CA PRO A 525 30.28 -0.06 -8.38
C PRO A 525 30.00 -0.59 -9.80
N SER A 526 29.95 0.31 -10.78
CA SER A 526 29.92 0.05 -12.23
C SER A 526 30.66 -1.25 -12.62
N GLN A 527 29.94 -2.20 -13.22
CA GLN A 527 30.49 -3.48 -13.68
C GLN A 527 30.63 -3.48 -15.21
N ALA A 528 31.28 -4.51 -15.73
CA ALA A 528 31.36 -4.73 -17.17
C ALA A 528 30.39 -5.85 -17.57
N ASP A 529 29.62 -5.61 -18.64
CA ASP A 529 28.74 -6.59 -19.26
C ASP A 529 29.41 -7.96 -19.46
N ILE A 530 28.66 -9.03 -19.18
CA ILE A 530 29.12 -10.39 -19.41
C ILE A 530 29.14 -10.66 -20.92
N THR A 531 30.33 -10.81 -21.51
CA THR A 531 30.46 -11.24 -22.91
C THR A 531 30.54 -12.77 -23.02
N LYS A 532 29.49 -13.44 -23.49
CA LYS A 532 29.47 -14.88 -23.76
C LYS A 532 29.78 -15.18 -25.23
N ALA A 533 30.96 -15.73 -25.50
CA ALA A 533 31.33 -16.20 -26.83
C ALA A 533 30.65 -17.53 -27.23
N GLN A 534 30.51 -17.79 -28.53
CA GLN A 534 29.93 -19.02 -29.11
C GLN A 534 30.60 -20.32 -28.59
N SER A 535 31.88 -20.28 -28.23
CA SER A 535 32.60 -21.45 -27.71
C SER A 535 32.23 -21.84 -26.28
N THR A 536 31.48 -21.00 -25.56
CA THR A 536 31.07 -21.24 -24.18
C THR A 536 29.84 -22.15 -24.16
N ASN A 537 30.03 -23.40 -23.72
CA ASN A 537 28.92 -24.32 -23.49
C ASN A 537 28.21 -23.98 -22.17
N ASN A 538 26.95 -23.57 -22.25
CA ASN A 538 26.04 -23.44 -21.12
C ASN A 538 24.71 -24.18 -21.32
N GLY A 539 24.72 -25.30 -22.05
CA GLY A 539 23.52 -26.08 -22.43
C GLY A 539 22.81 -26.83 -21.28
N SER A 540 23.14 -26.55 -20.02
CA SER A 540 22.57 -27.21 -18.83
C SER A 540 22.81 -26.40 -17.56
N ILE A 541 22.01 -26.66 -16.52
CA ILE A 541 22.16 -26.16 -15.14
C ILE A 541 23.60 -26.29 -14.63
N ALA A 542 24.23 -27.46 -14.80
CA ALA A 542 25.60 -27.73 -14.35
C ALA A 542 26.68 -26.93 -15.11
N THR A 543 26.32 -26.26 -16.20
CA THR A 543 27.20 -25.45 -17.06
C THR A 543 26.71 -24.00 -17.18
N ALA A 544 25.73 -23.59 -16.36
CA ALA A 544 25.13 -22.27 -16.46
C ALA A 544 26.18 -21.16 -16.23
N VAL A 545 26.07 -20.06 -16.99
CA VAL A 545 26.94 -18.89 -16.79
C VAL A 545 26.47 -18.14 -15.54
N ALA A 546 27.35 -17.98 -14.57
CA ALA A 546 27.04 -17.24 -13.35
C ALA A 546 27.03 -15.72 -13.60
N THR A 547 26.04 -15.03 -13.04
CA THR A 547 25.88 -13.56 -13.15
C THR A 547 26.40 -12.79 -11.94
N ALA A 548 26.81 -13.52 -10.90
CA ALA A 548 27.37 -12.94 -9.67
C ALA A 548 28.59 -12.05 -9.97
N GLY A 549 28.55 -10.80 -9.47
CA GLY A 549 29.59 -9.80 -9.69
C GLY A 549 29.47 -9.00 -10.99
N ALA A 550 28.38 -9.14 -11.74
CA ALA A 550 28.08 -8.32 -12.93
C ALA A 550 26.86 -7.39 -12.74
N PHE A 551 26.37 -7.25 -11.50
CA PHE A 551 25.26 -6.36 -11.18
C PHE A 551 25.77 -4.97 -10.79
N ASP A 552 25.22 -3.92 -11.39
CA ASP A 552 25.42 -2.52 -11.00
C ASP A 552 24.11 -1.70 -11.05
N VAL A 553 24.24 -0.38 -10.87
CA VAL A 553 23.13 0.58 -10.93
C VAL A 553 23.41 1.75 -11.88
N ASP A 554 24.27 1.54 -12.88
CA ASP A 554 24.53 2.54 -13.92
C ASP A 554 23.28 2.71 -14.81
N ALA A 555 23.07 3.90 -15.36
CA ALA A 555 21.89 4.15 -16.19
C ALA A 555 21.95 3.35 -17.50
N ASN A 556 21.08 2.34 -17.62
CA ASN A 556 20.99 1.45 -18.78
C ASN A 556 19.62 1.62 -19.47
N PRO A 557 19.58 2.09 -20.73
CA PRO A 557 18.34 2.45 -21.40
C PRO A 557 17.45 1.26 -21.79
N ASN A 558 18.01 0.04 -21.80
CA ASN A 558 17.26 -1.19 -22.04
C ASN A 558 16.64 -1.75 -20.75
N ILE A 559 16.92 -1.15 -19.58
CA ILE A 559 16.53 -1.71 -18.29
C ILE A 559 15.78 -0.66 -17.47
N ILE A 560 14.47 -0.90 -17.32
CA ILE A 560 13.59 -0.15 -16.43
C ILE A 560 14.16 -0.23 -15.00
N ASN A 561 14.19 0.90 -14.31
CA ASN A 561 14.73 1.02 -12.95
C ASN A 561 16.24 0.68 -12.82
N SER A 562 17.04 0.74 -13.89
CA SER A 562 18.48 0.45 -13.84
C SER A 562 19.28 1.26 -12.80
N THR A 563 18.81 2.44 -12.39
CA THR A 563 19.43 3.26 -11.33
C THR A 563 18.86 3.04 -9.91
N SER A 564 17.84 2.19 -9.75
CA SER A 564 17.15 1.92 -8.47
C SER A 564 17.00 0.44 -8.14
N VAL A 565 17.13 -0.45 -9.12
CA VAL A 565 17.22 -1.91 -8.97
C VAL A 565 18.55 -2.38 -9.58
N PRO A 566 19.38 -3.15 -8.83
CA PRO A 566 20.62 -3.69 -9.37
C PRO A 566 20.37 -4.58 -10.58
N HIS A 567 21.15 -4.37 -11.64
CA HIS A 567 20.94 -5.04 -12.92
C HIS A 567 22.25 -5.51 -13.57
N ALA A 568 22.18 -6.54 -14.41
CA ALA A 568 23.29 -7.10 -15.16
C ALA A 568 22.91 -7.31 -16.64
N THR A 569 23.84 -7.03 -17.56
CA THR A 569 23.68 -7.27 -19.00
C THR A 569 24.62 -8.37 -19.49
N ILE A 570 24.10 -9.30 -20.29
CA ILE A 570 24.86 -10.38 -20.91
C ILE A 570 24.80 -10.26 -22.43
N ASN A 571 25.92 -9.91 -23.05
CA ASN A 571 26.12 -9.89 -24.48
C ASN A 571 26.51 -11.30 -24.97
N ALA A 572 25.57 -12.05 -25.56
CA ALA A 572 25.74 -13.47 -25.85
C ALA A 572 25.79 -13.83 -27.35
N THR A 573 26.61 -14.83 -27.67
CA THR A 573 26.53 -15.60 -28.92
C THR A 573 26.20 -17.06 -28.60
N ALA A 574 25.15 -17.58 -29.23
CA ALA A 574 24.64 -18.93 -29.00
C ALA A 574 25.61 -20.02 -29.49
N ALA A 575 25.92 -20.99 -28.63
CA ALA A 575 26.72 -22.16 -28.96
C ALA A 575 25.95 -23.13 -29.89
N GLY A 576 24.65 -23.24 -29.65
CA GLY A 576 23.70 -24.04 -30.41
C GLY A 576 23.68 -25.52 -30.06
N GLY A 577 22.53 -26.16 -30.28
CA GLY A 577 22.31 -27.59 -29.99
C GLY A 577 21.72 -27.92 -28.61
N ALA A 578 21.68 -26.94 -27.69
CA ALA A 578 20.89 -26.96 -26.46
C ALA A 578 20.27 -25.57 -26.20
N VAL A 579 19.27 -25.50 -25.32
CA VAL A 579 18.83 -24.23 -24.70
C VAL A 579 19.88 -23.78 -23.68
N GLU A 580 20.06 -22.47 -23.52
CA GLU A 580 21.21 -21.88 -22.84
C GLU A 580 20.83 -21.43 -21.42
N TYR A 581 21.70 -21.70 -20.43
CA TYR A 581 21.41 -21.44 -19.01
C TYR A 581 22.31 -20.35 -18.41
N TYR A 582 21.72 -19.53 -17.55
CA TYR A 582 22.36 -18.54 -16.70
C TYR A 582 21.95 -18.76 -15.25
N LYS A 583 22.83 -18.43 -14.29
CA LYS A 583 22.63 -18.69 -12.86
C LYS A 583 22.58 -17.38 -12.09
N ILE A 584 21.49 -17.18 -11.36
CA ILE A 584 21.27 -16.08 -10.42
C ILE A 584 21.21 -16.61 -8.97
N GLU A 585 21.46 -15.74 -7.99
CA GLU A 585 21.37 -16.05 -6.56
C GLU A 585 20.39 -15.05 -5.92
N VAL A 586 19.32 -15.56 -5.31
CA VAL A 586 18.29 -14.76 -4.63
C VAL A 586 18.54 -14.84 -3.13
N THR A 587 18.73 -13.67 -2.49
CA THR A 587 19.20 -13.56 -1.11
C THR A 587 18.09 -13.48 -0.06
N GLN A 588 16.87 -13.11 -0.45
CA GLN A 588 15.71 -12.93 0.44
C GLN A 588 14.40 -13.40 -0.22
N ALA A 589 13.42 -13.79 0.60
CA ALA A 589 12.04 -13.98 0.14
C ALA A 589 11.41 -12.62 -0.21
N GLY A 590 10.41 -12.62 -1.09
CA GLY A 590 9.75 -11.41 -1.60
C GLY A 590 10.59 -10.60 -2.60
N ALA A 591 11.84 -10.98 -2.87
CA ALA A 591 12.68 -10.32 -3.85
C ALA A 591 12.04 -10.37 -5.25
N GLN A 592 11.93 -9.22 -5.90
CA GLN A 592 11.45 -9.13 -7.28
C GLN A 592 12.61 -9.16 -8.26
N ALA A 593 12.40 -9.81 -9.41
CA ALA A 593 13.32 -9.79 -10.53
C ALA A 593 12.59 -9.60 -11.86
N VAL A 594 13.33 -9.06 -12.83
CA VAL A 594 12.92 -8.91 -14.22
C VAL A 594 14.00 -9.52 -15.10
N PHE A 595 13.58 -10.36 -16.05
CA PHE A 595 14.43 -11.00 -17.05
C PHE A 595 13.91 -10.61 -18.43
N ASP A 596 14.81 -10.16 -19.30
CA ASP A 596 14.48 -9.60 -20.60
C ASP A 596 15.58 -9.94 -21.62
N MET A 597 15.22 -10.18 -22.89
CA MET A 597 16.15 -10.77 -23.87
C MET A 597 16.00 -10.17 -25.27
N ASP A 598 16.81 -9.16 -25.60
CA ASP A 598 16.84 -8.58 -26.94
C ASP A 598 17.44 -9.53 -27.98
N GLY A 599 16.65 -9.90 -28.98
CA GLY A 599 17.13 -10.52 -30.20
C GLY A 599 17.67 -9.48 -31.18
N ASN A 600 18.94 -9.06 -31.08
CA ASN A 600 19.56 -8.07 -32.00
C ASN A 600 19.68 -8.59 -33.46
N GLY A 601 18.56 -8.63 -34.17
CA GLY A 601 18.38 -8.92 -35.59
C GLY A 601 18.62 -10.35 -36.06
N THR A 602 18.88 -11.33 -35.18
CA THR A 602 19.22 -12.72 -35.60
C THR A 602 18.33 -13.83 -35.05
N ILE A 603 17.52 -13.55 -34.03
CA ILE A 603 16.48 -14.45 -33.48
C ILE A 603 15.14 -13.84 -33.86
N GLY A 604 14.18 -14.66 -34.31
CA GLY A 604 12.89 -14.17 -34.82
C GLY A 604 11.70 -14.36 -33.86
N ASP A 605 11.89 -15.21 -32.86
CA ASP A 605 10.88 -15.68 -31.90
C ASP A 605 11.66 -16.31 -30.74
N ASN A 606 11.63 -15.70 -29.55
CA ASN A 606 12.54 -15.99 -28.45
C ASN A 606 11.77 -16.34 -27.15
N ILE A 607 12.39 -17.06 -26.21
CA ILE A 607 11.71 -17.54 -24.99
C ILE A 607 12.66 -17.52 -23.80
N ILE A 608 12.17 -16.95 -22.68
CA ILE A 608 12.77 -17.07 -21.36
C ILE A 608 11.92 -18.04 -20.51
N GLU A 609 12.59 -18.88 -19.74
CA GLU A 609 12.00 -19.70 -18.69
C GLU A 609 12.82 -19.54 -17.40
N LEU A 610 12.17 -19.16 -16.31
CA LEU A 610 12.76 -19.19 -14.97
C LEU A 610 12.67 -20.61 -14.41
N VAL A 611 13.78 -21.14 -13.94
CA VAL A 611 13.95 -22.55 -13.57
C VAL A 611 14.58 -22.67 -12.17
N ASN A 612 14.00 -23.52 -11.32
CA ASN A 612 14.55 -23.77 -9.99
C ASN A 612 15.78 -24.70 -10.01
N SER A 613 16.39 -24.94 -8.84
CA SER A 613 17.57 -25.82 -8.73
C SER A 613 17.34 -27.29 -9.12
N THR A 614 16.10 -27.77 -9.15
CA THR A 614 15.74 -29.13 -9.59
C THR A 614 15.42 -29.24 -11.08
N GLY A 615 15.40 -28.13 -11.82
CA GLY A 615 15.06 -28.11 -13.25
C GLY A 615 13.58 -27.90 -13.58
N THR A 616 12.76 -27.59 -12.58
CA THR A 616 11.33 -27.27 -12.74
C THR A 616 11.18 -25.82 -13.20
N VAL A 617 10.35 -25.58 -14.23
CA VAL A 617 10.00 -24.23 -14.68
C VAL A 617 9.04 -23.60 -13.67
N LEU A 618 9.32 -22.36 -13.26
CA LEU A 618 8.51 -21.56 -12.32
C LEU A 618 7.71 -20.48 -13.04
N ALA A 619 8.28 -19.91 -14.10
CA ALA A 619 7.64 -18.95 -14.99
C ALA A 619 8.24 -19.12 -16.39
N SER A 620 7.47 -18.82 -17.42
CA SER A 620 7.87 -18.90 -18.82
C SER A 620 7.17 -17.82 -19.62
N ASN A 621 7.87 -17.16 -20.53
CA ASN A 621 7.24 -16.28 -21.51
C ASN A 621 7.94 -16.39 -22.87
N ASP A 622 7.16 -16.51 -23.93
CA ASP A 622 7.56 -16.44 -25.34
C ASP A 622 7.00 -15.19 -26.07
N THR A 623 6.09 -14.44 -25.44
CA THR A 623 5.38 -13.30 -26.05
C THR A 623 5.03 -12.24 -25.00
N GLY A 624 5.81 -11.16 -24.91
CA GLY A 624 5.64 -10.11 -23.88
C GLY A 624 5.14 -8.76 -24.39
N PRO A 625 3.96 -8.26 -23.96
CA PRO A 625 3.64 -6.84 -24.01
C PRO A 625 4.35 -6.12 -22.83
N GLY A 626 5.35 -5.29 -23.12
CA GLY A 626 6.03 -4.50 -22.06
C GLY A 626 7.42 -3.94 -22.39
N ASP A 627 8.07 -4.42 -23.46
CA ASP A 627 9.42 -3.97 -23.84
C ASP A 627 9.42 -2.63 -24.63
N PRO A 628 10.26 -1.63 -24.26
CA PRO A 628 10.51 -0.44 -25.08
C PRO A 628 11.35 -0.68 -26.37
N GLY A 629 11.82 -1.90 -26.63
CA GLY A 629 12.88 -2.31 -27.56
C GLY A 629 12.47 -2.97 -28.89
N THR A 630 11.52 -2.35 -29.63
CA THR A 630 11.12 -2.66 -31.03
C THR A 630 9.89 -3.59 -31.22
N THR A 631 9.29 -3.54 -32.42
CA THR A 631 7.99 -4.17 -32.72
C THR A 631 8.06 -5.17 -33.89
N THR A 632 9.20 -5.84 -34.07
CA THR A 632 9.38 -6.91 -35.07
C THR A 632 10.40 -7.93 -34.59
N ASN A 633 10.00 -9.21 -34.56
CA ASN A 633 10.59 -10.30 -33.76
C ASN A 633 10.16 -10.16 -32.28
N ASP A 634 9.58 -11.21 -31.72
CA ASP A 634 9.04 -11.18 -30.37
C ASP A 634 10.16 -11.46 -29.34
N ASP A 635 10.39 -10.48 -28.46
CA ASP A 635 11.37 -10.56 -27.37
C ASP A 635 10.67 -10.95 -26.06
N ALA A 636 11.29 -11.87 -25.30
CA ALA A 636 10.66 -12.50 -24.15
C ALA A 636 11.00 -11.81 -22.83
N TYR A 637 9.97 -11.57 -22.02
CA TYR A 637 10.03 -10.82 -20.77
C TYR A 637 9.38 -11.59 -19.61
N ILE A 638 10.02 -11.67 -18.44
CA ILE A 638 9.44 -12.21 -17.21
C ILE A 638 9.69 -11.25 -16.04
N ALA A 639 8.63 -10.82 -15.37
CA ALA A 639 8.69 -10.33 -14.00
C ALA A 639 8.31 -11.46 -13.02
N TYR A 640 9.03 -11.60 -11.90
CA TYR A 640 8.78 -12.67 -10.93
C TYR A 640 9.15 -12.25 -9.49
N THR A 641 8.34 -12.69 -8.52
CA THR A 641 8.58 -12.50 -7.09
C THR A 641 8.96 -13.84 -6.45
N PHE A 642 10.14 -13.91 -5.82
CA PHE A 642 10.65 -15.15 -5.26
C PHE A 642 10.08 -15.44 -3.86
N ALA A 643 9.33 -16.54 -3.71
CA ALA A 643 8.79 -16.97 -2.42
C ALA A 643 9.88 -17.39 -1.40
N THR A 644 11.08 -17.77 -1.85
CA THR A 644 12.18 -18.27 -1.00
C THR A 644 13.54 -17.79 -1.49
N PRO A 645 14.53 -17.57 -0.59
CA PRO A 645 15.93 -17.40 -0.99
C PRO A 645 16.47 -18.68 -1.65
N GLY A 646 17.42 -18.55 -2.58
CA GLY A 646 18.08 -19.70 -3.18
C GLY A 646 18.72 -19.44 -4.55
N THR A 647 19.29 -20.50 -5.13
CA THR A 647 19.83 -20.48 -6.48
C THR A 647 18.74 -20.77 -7.52
N TYR A 648 18.61 -19.88 -8.49
CA TYR A 648 17.70 -20.02 -9.62
C TYR A 648 18.47 -19.91 -10.95
N TYR A 649 17.83 -20.37 -12.03
CA TYR A 649 18.42 -20.42 -13.35
C TYR A 649 17.49 -19.79 -14.38
N ILE A 650 18.04 -18.94 -15.24
CA ILE A 650 17.33 -18.42 -16.41
C ILE A 650 17.71 -19.32 -17.58
N ARG A 651 16.70 -19.90 -18.24
CA ARG A 651 16.85 -20.76 -19.41
C ARG A 651 16.33 -20.00 -20.62
N VAL A 652 17.17 -19.81 -21.63
CA VAL A 652 16.83 -19.07 -22.85
C VAL A 652 16.89 -19.95 -24.09
N GLY A 653 15.97 -19.70 -25.02
CA GLY A 653 15.84 -20.46 -26.25
C GLY A 653 15.19 -19.66 -27.37
N ARG A 654 14.71 -20.37 -28.38
CA ARG A 654 13.71 -19.87 -29.33
C ARG A 654 12.44 -20.66 -29.19
N TRP A 655 11.31 -20.02 -29.43
CA TRP A 655 10.07 -20.73 -29.63
C TRP A 655 9.93 -21.18 -31.09
N ILE A 656 9.04 -22.15 -31.32
CA ILE A 656 8.66 -22.63 -32.66
C ILE A 656 7.19 -23.02 -32.57
N SER A 657 6.33 -22.34 -33.33
CA SER A 657 4.89 -22.63 -33.39
C SER A 657 4.60 -24.13 -33.55
N GLY A 658 3.83 -24.68 -32.60
CA GLY A 658 3.51 -26.12 -32.51
C GLY A 658 4.50 -26.96 -31.68
N SER A 659 5.52 -26.36 -31.06
CA SER A 659 6.35 -26.97 -30.03
C SER A 659 5.64 -26.98 -28.67
N SER A 660 6.02 -27.90 -27.79
CA SER A 660 5.54 -27.96 -26.39
C SER A 660 6.64 -27.59 -25.37
N ALA A 661 7.76 -27.02 -25.84
CA ALA A 661 8.91 -26.63 -25.03
C ALA A 661 9.87 -25.71 -25.80
N ALA A 662 10.63 -24.87 -25.09
CA ALA A 662 11.72 -24.06 -25.64
C ALA A 662 12.70 -24.88 -26.48
N GLN A 663 13.10 -24.34 -27.64
CA GLN A 663 14.00 -25.00 -28.58
C GLN A 663 15.41 -24.39 -28.57
N PRO A 664 16.47 -25.19 -28.80
CA PRO A 664 17.83 -24.70 -28.88
C PRO A 664 18.03 -23.60 -29.92
N LEU A 665 18.69 -22.50 -29.53
CA LEU A 665 19.16 -21.47 -30.45
C LEU A 665 20.10 -22.07 -31.54
N VAL A 666 20.20 -21.40 -32.67
CA VAL A 666 21.12 -21.76 -33.75
C VAL A 666 22.52 -21.27 -33.40
N ALA A 667 23.52 -22.14 -33.61
CA ALA A 667 24.92 -21.80 -33.39
C ALA A 667 25.33 -20.53 -34.17
N GLY A 668 25.71 -19.47 -33.44
CA GLY A 668 26.12 -18.18 -34.01
C GLY A 668 25.05 -17.09 -34.02
N GLN A 669 23.82 -17.35 -33.56
CA GLN A 669 22.86 -16.27 -33.25
C GLN A 669 23.37 -15.43 -32.07
N THR A 670 23.02 -14.15 -32.04
CA THR A 670 23.41 -13.20 -30.99
C THR A 670 22.20 -12.59 -30.31
N TYR A 671 22.29 -12.40 -29.00
CA TYR A 671 21.25 -11.81 -28.15
C TYR A 671 21.86 -11.06 -26.98
N GLN A 672 21.10 -10.13 -26.38
CA GLN A 672 21.34 -9.64 -25.04
C GLN A 672 20.43 -10.39 -24.06
N LEU A 673 20.86 -10.55 -22.81
CA LEU A 673 20.00 -10.96 -21.70
C LEU A 673 20.23 -9.97 -20.57
N HIS A 674 19.19 -9.19 -20.27
CA HIS A 674 19.11 -8.21 -19.20
C HIS A 674 18.45 -8.85 -17.97
N ILE A 675 19.02 -8.57 -16.79
CA ILE A 675 18.60 -9.19 -15.53
C ILE A 675 18.58 -8.10 -14.46
N SER A 676 17.40 -7.72 -14.00
CA SER A 676 17.24 -6.88 -12.80
C SER A 676 16.87 -7.77 -11.62
N LEU A 677 17.50 -7.60 -10.46
CA LEU A 677 17.25 -8.42 -9.28
C LEU A 677 17.41 -7.60 -7.99
N GLN A 678 16.31 -7.45 -7.25
CA GLN A 678 16.35 -6.88 -5.90
C GLN A 678 17.26 -7.71 -4.98
N GLY A 679 18.08 -7.04 -4.19
CA GLY A 679 19.03 -7.70 -3.28
C GLY A 679 20.32 -8.26 -3.93
N ALA A 680 20.55 -8.00 -5.23
CA ALA A 680 21.78 -8.44 -5.92
C ALA A 680 23.00 -7.51 -5.73
N ALA A 681 22.82 -6.34 -5.12
CA ALA A 681 23.89 -5.40 -4.74
C ALA A 681 24.04 -5.29 -3.22
N ALA A 682 25.16 -4.72 -2.77
CA ALA A 682 25.35 -4.39 -1.37
C ALA A 682 24.42 -3.23 -0.95
N VAL A 683 23.47 -3.54 -0.06
CA VAL A 683 22.66 -2.55 0.64
C VAL A 683 23.47 -1.99 1.80
N THR A 684 23.64 -0.67 1.83
CA THR A 684 24.24 0.05 2.96
C THR A 684 23.16 0.95 3.57
N THR A 685 22.49 0.46 4.60
CA THR A 685 21.59 1.28 5.42
C THR A 685 22.43 2.19 6.32
N THR A 686 22.33 3.49 6.07
CA THR A 686 22.98 4.53 6.88
C THR A 686 21.91 5.27 7.67
N VAL A 687 21.77 4.95 8.95
CA VAL A 687 20.98 5.79 9.87
C VAL A 687 21.84 6.99 10.23
N SER A 688 21.33 8.19 9.97
CA SER A 688 21.93 9.46 10.40
C SER A 688 21.01 10.09 11.44
N ALA A 689 21.53 10.47 12.60
CA ALA A 689 20.77 11.36 13.48
C ALA A 689 20.57 12.71 12.80
N ASN A 690 19.36 13.26 12.93
CA ASN A 690 19.03 14.56 12.36
C ASN A 690 19.59 15.65 13.28
N ASN A 691 19.24 15.59 14.57
CA ASN A 691 19.86 16.44 15.59
C ASN A 691 21.10 15.76 16.20
N THR A 692 22.17 16.54 16.39
CA THR A 692 23.44 16.11 17.04
C THR A 692 23.89 17.11 18.11
N SER A 693 22.96 17.92 18.60
CA SER A 693 23.15 18.90 19.67
C SER A 693 22.37 18.48 20.91
N SER A 694 22.85 18.85 22.09
CA SER A 694 22.24 18.52 23.38
C SER A 694 20.83 19.08 23.52
N ALA A 695 19.88 18.27 23.97
CA ALA A 695 18.54 18.65 24.38
C ALA A 695 18.44 18.83 25.90
N VAL A 696 17.47 19.64 26.32
CA VAL A 696 17.00 19.77 27.70
C VAL A 696 15.52 19.43 27.72
N LEU A 697 15.17 18.29 28.31
CA LEU A 697 13.82 17.77 28.39
C LEU A 697 13.37 17.77 29.87
N ASP A 698 12.22 18.39 30.15
CA ASP A 698 11.64 18.52 31.50
C ASP A 698 10.15 18.14 31.43
N GLY A 699 9.81 16.89 31.73
CA GLY A 699 8.44 16.34 31.62
C GLY A 699 7.45 17.17 32.43
N GLY A 700 7.55 17.09 33.75
CA GLY A 700 6.85 17.96 34.68
C GLY A 700 6.07 17.17 35.74
N ALA A 701 4.81 16.87 35.43
CA ALA A 701 3.90 16.21 36.36
C ALA A 701 2.91 15.28 35.63
N GLY A 702 3.13 13.98 35.81
CA GLY A 702 2.40 12.89 35.16
C GLY A 702 3.39 11.80 34.77
N ASN A 703 3.04 10.95 33.80
CA ASN A 703 3.89 9.84 33.41
C ASN A 703 4.52 10.13 32.04
N ASP A 704 5.67 10.80 32.04
CA ASP A 704 6.24 11.39 30.84
C ASP A 704 7.21 10.43 30.11
N LEU A 705 7.27 10.54 28.79
CA LEU A 705 8.23 9.84 27.93
C LEU A 705 9.25 10.81 27.37
N LEU A 706 10.51 10.67 27.80
CA LEU A 706 11.62 11.51 27.38
C LEU A 706 12.56 10.74 26.45
N VAL A 707 12.77 11.25 25.24
CA VAL A 707 13.67 10.69 24.23
C VAL A 707 14.71 11.73 23.84
N GLY A 708 15.96 11.45 24.20
CA GLY A 708 17.11 12.31 23.88
C GLY A 708 17.52 12.31 22.40
N THR A 709 18.70 12.88 22.16
CA THR A 709 19.44 12.94 20.90
C THR A 709 20.57 11.90 20.91
N LEU A 710 21.67 12.16 20.19
CA LEU A 710 22.94 11.42 20.31
C LEU A 710 24.06 12.28 20.95
N ALA A 711 23.68 13.35 21.65
CA ALA A 711 24.58 14.27 22.33
C ALA A 711 24.33 14.25 23.85
N ASP A 712 25.20 14.89 24.63
CA ASP A 712 25.07 14.94 26.10
C ASP A 712 23.78 15.69 26.52
N ASP A 713 22.72 14.98 26.86
CA ASP A 713 21.40 15.54 27.17
C ASP A 713 21.12 15.73 28.66
N LEU A 714 20.11 16.53 28.98
CA LEU A 714 19.49 16.63 30.31
C LEU A 714 18.05 16.13 30.22
N LEU A 715 17.76 15.01 30.89
CA LEU A 715 16.46 14.36 30.94
C LEU A 715 15.92 14.43 32.37
N ASN A 716 14.94 15.29 32.61
CA ASN A 716 14.23 15.38 33.89
C ASN A 716 12.78 14.93 33.67
N GLY A 717 12.36 13.77 34.21
CA GLY A 717 10.95 13.36 34.15
C GLY A 717 10.12 14.32 34.99
N GLY A 718 10.31 14.26 36.31
CA GLY A 718 9.87 15.31 37.22
C GLY A 718 9.17 14.77 38.45
N SER A 719 7.87 14.50 38.31
CA SER A 719 7.06 13.89 39.36
C SER A 719 5.95 13.02 38.79
N ASP A 720 5.71 11.92 39.52
CA ASP A 720 4.89 10.76 39.15
C ASP A 720 5.77 9.63 38.57
N ASN A 721 5.53 9.05 37.39
CA ASN A 721 6.24 7.84 36.96
C ASN A 721 6.77 7.93 35.51
N ASP A 722 8.03 8.34 35.38
CA ASP A 722 8.60 8.81 34.12
C ASP A 722 9.50 7.79 33.43
N THR A 723 9.62 7.89 32.11
CA THR A 723 10.38 6.96 31.26
C THR A 723 11.44 7.69 30.44
N ALA A 724 12.72 7.34 30.64
CA ALA A 724 13.77 7.69 29.68
C ALA A 724 13.89 6.57 28.64
N SER A 725 13.73 6.92 27.36
CA SER A 725 13.80 5.97 26.25
C SER A 725 14.95 6.26 25.31
N PHE A 726 15.71 5.21 25.04
CA PHE A 726 16.88 5.19 24.17
C PHE A 726 16.62 4.39 22.89
N VAL A 727 15.36 4.20 22.51
CA VAL A 727 14.96 3.48 21.28
C VAL A 727 15.57 4.11 20.02
N ASN A 728 15.85 5.43 20.08
CA ASN A 728 16.49 6.21 19.02
C ASN A 728 18.04 6.16 19.05
N ALA A 729 18.66 5.53 20.07
CA ALA A 729 20.11 5.53 20.28
C ALA A 729 20.85 4.59 19.31
N PHE A 730 20.87 4.95 18.04
CA PHE A 730 21.65 4.26 17.02
C PHE A 730 23.03 4.89 16.83
N SER A 731 24.09 4.11 17.04
CA SER A 731 25.45 4.60 16.82
C SER A 731 25.95 4.32 15.40
N GLY A 732 26.42 5.37 14.70
CA GLY A 732 26.89 5.32 13.30
C GLY A 732 28.12 4.44 13.08
N GLY A 733 27.93 3.11 13.10
CA GLY A 733 28.95 2.08 12.97
C GLY A 733 29.48 1.48 14.27
N SER A 734 28.84 1.73 15.43
CA SER A 734 29.14 1.00 16.67
C SER A 734 28.09 -0.08 16.94
N THR A 735 28.50 -1.14 17.66
CA THR A 735 27.68 -2.31 17.99
C THR A 735 27.50 -2.44 19.51
N THR A 736 27.57 -1.33 20.22
CA THR A 736 27.46 -1.26 21.68
C THR A 736 26.15 -0.57 21.99
N GLY A 737 25.31 -1.21 22.79
CA GLY A 737 24.12 -0.61 23.33
C GLY A 737 24.42 0.42 24.43
N VAL A 738 23.34 0.90 25.01
CA VAL A 738 23.27 1.92 26.05
C VAL A 738 23.57 1.30 27.41
N THR A 739 24.13 2.10 28.32
CA THR A 739 24.34 1.71 29.72
C THR A 739 23.76 2.76 30.65
N VAL A 740 22.77 2.38 31.46
CA VAL A 740 22.07 3.30 32.39
C VAL A 740 21.95 2.65 33.77
N ASP A 741 22.17 3.46 34.81
CA ASP A 741 21.99 3.08 36.21
C ASP A 741 21.16 4.16 36.92
N LEU A 742 19.88 3.87 37.19
CA LEU A 742 18.97 4.81 37.86
C LEU A 742 19.40 5.11 39.31
N ASN A 743 20.36 4.39 39.90
CA ASN A 743 20.94 4.78 41.19
C ASN A 743 21.83 6.06 41.08
N VAL A 744 22.11 6.55 39.87
CA VAL A 744 22.99 7.69 39.58
C VAL A 744 22.19 8.89 39.05
N GLN A 745 21.15 9.29 39.81
CA GLN A 745 20.30 10.46 39.51
C GLN A 745 21.08 11.80 39.62
N GLY A 746 20.78 12.74 38.71
CA GLY A 746 21.29 14.11 38.71
C GLY A 746 22.78 14.26 38.42
N VAL A 747 23.42 13.22 37.86
CA VAL A 747 24.83 13.19 37.49
C VAL A 747 24.96 12.59 36.09
N ALA A 748 25.75 13.23 35.22
CA ALA A 748 26.03 12.72 33.88
C ALA A 748 26.59 11.29 33.92
N GLN A 749 25.85 10.37 33.30
CA GLN A 749 26.23 8.98 33.05
C GLN A 749 26.87 8.88 31.67
N ASN A 750 27.47 7.75 31.32
CA ASN A 750 27.92 7.49 29.95
C ASN A 750 26.97 6.48 29.33
N THR A 751 25.91 6.97 28.72
CA THR A 751 24.87 6.22 27.99
C THR A 751 25.38 5.68 26.64
N VAL A 752 26.67 5.86 26.35
CA VAL A 752 27.43 5.26 25.24
C VAL A 752 26.94 5.70 23.87
N ALA A 753 25.98 5.00 23.26
CA ALA A 753 25.51 5.29 21.91
C ALA A 753 24.69 6.59 21.84
N ALA A 754 24.11 7.01 22.97
CA ALA A 754 23.31 8.23 23.11
C ALA A 754 24.13 9.48 23.56
N GLY A 755 25.29 9.32 24.20
CA GLY A 755 26.10 10.44 24.67
C GLY A 755 26.53 10.30 26.13
N SER A 756 26.53 11.41 26.87
CA SER A 756 26.78 11.46 28.31
C SER A 756 25.64 12.16 29.07
N ASP A 757 24.51 11.47 29.17
CA ASP A 757 23.24 12.07 29.61
C ASP A 757 23.12 12.20 31.12
N THR A 758 22.42 13.24 31.56
CA THR A 758 22.05 13.45 32.96
C THR A 758 20.57 13.17 33.15
N LEU A 759 20.22 12.06 33.83
CA LEU A 759 18.85 11.69 34.16
C LEU A 759 18.50 12.15 35.58
N SER A 760 17.31 12.70 35.81
CA SER A 760 16.77 12.99 37.13
C SER A 760 15.26 12.78 37.20
N GLY A 761 14.77 12.08 38.23
CA GLY A 761 13.33 11.78 38.36
C GLY A 761 12.87 10.97 37.16
N ILE A 762 13.47 9.79 37.02
CA ILE A 762 13.18 8.80 35.98
C ILE A 762 13.12 7.46 36.69
N GLU A 763 11.99 6.78 36.56
CA GLU A 763 11.68 5.51 37.22
C GLU A 763 11.70 4.34 36.23
N ASN A 764 11.63 4.59 34.92
CA ASN A 764 11.50 3.56 33.89
C ASN A 764 12.52 3.76 32.75
N LEU A 765 12.90 2.66 32.11
CA LEU A 765 13.88 2.64 31.03
C LEU A 765 13.39 1.83 29.83
N VAL A 766 13.59 2.39 28.63
CA VAL A 766 13.48 1.65 27.37
C VAL A 766 14.83 1.70 26.67
N GLY A 767 15.35 0.53 26.30
CA GLY A 767 16.60 0.37 25.59
C GLY A 767 16.53 0.72 24.10
N SER A 768 17.53 0.24 23.38
CA SER A 768 17.82 0.48 21.98
C SER A 768 17.59 -0.79 21.14
N GLY A 769 18.01 -0.78 19.88
CA GLY A 769 18.06 -1.99 19.04
C GLY A 769 19.40 -2.74 19.14
N LEU A 770 20.12 -2.61 20.24
CA LEU A 770 21.47 -3.15 20.48
C LEU A 770 21.59 -3.74 21.88
N ASN A 771 22.63 -4.55 22.11
CA ASN A 771 22.88 -5.19 23.41
C ASN A 771 23.11 -4.15 24.53
N ASP A 772 22.10 -3.95 25.38
CA ASP A 772 22.06 -2.91 26.41
C ASP A 772 22.45 -3.42 27.81
N THR A 773 22.65 -2.48 28.74
CA THR A 773 22.82 -2.76 30.16
C THR A 773 22.05 -1.72 30.98
N LEU A 774 20.85 -2.09 31.42
CA LEU A 774 19.90 -1.20 32.09
C LEU A 774 19.72 -1.65 33.55
N THR A 775 19.84 -0.72 34.49
CA THR A 775 19.72 -0.98 35.92
C THR A 775 18.78 0.04 36.56
N GLY A 776 17.70 -0.42 37.19
CA GLY A 776 16.80 0.39 38.00
C GLY A 776 17.38 0.72 39.37
N ASP A 777 16.57 1.33 40.25
CA ASP A 777 17.02 1.91 41.52
C ASP A 777 16.47 1.22 42.77
N GLY A 778 15.72 1.95 43.60
CA GLY A 778 15.13 1.50 44.84
C GLY A 778 13.62 1.75 44.92
N ASN A 779 13.02 2.12 43.79
CA ASN A 779 11.59 2.26 43.56
C ASN A 779 11.12 1.11 42.67
N ASP A 780 9.82 1.03 42.38
CA ASP A 780 9.26 0.02 41.48
C ASP A 780 9.50 0.47 40.02
N ASN A 781 10.40 -0.21 39.28
CA ASN A 781 10.82 0.20 37.94
C ASN A 781 10.21 -0.70 36.84
N VAL A 782 9.86 -0.13 35.67
CA VAL A 782 9.62 -0.88 34.43
C VAL A 782 10.82 -0.74 33.49
N ILE A 783 11.36 -1.86 33.03
CA ILE A 783 12.55 -1.88 32.17
C ILE A 783 12.30 -2.75 30.94
N GLU A 784 12.44 -2.15 29.75
CA GLU A 784 12.39 -2.80 28.45
C GLU A 784 13.76 -2.78 27.79
N GLY A 785 14.27 -3.94 27.35
CA GLY A 785 15.57 -4.03 26.65
C GLY A 785 15.50 -3.58 25.20
N GLY A 786 14.41 -3.95 24.49
CA GLY A 786 14.26 -3.73 23.06
C GLY A 786 14.69 -4.97 22.26
N LEU A 787 15.54 -4.78 21.24
CA LEU A 787 16.14 -5.88 20.48
C LEU A 787 17.62 -5.98 20.83
N GLY A 788 18.08 -7.16 21.27
CA GLY A 788 19.48 -7.25 21.68
C GLY A 788 19.91 -8.56 22.30
N ASN A 789 20.84 -8.46 23.24
CA ASN A 789 21.21 -9.54 24.14
C ASN A 789 21.48 -8.83 25.46
N ASP A 790 20.40 -8.49 26.15
CA ASP A 790 20.43 -7.37 27.08
C ASP A 790 20.72 -7.85 28.51
N VAL A 791 21.31 -6.95 29.30
CA VAL A 791 21.53 -7.20 30.74
C VAL A 791 20.65 -6.24 31.52
N LEU A 792 19.51 -6.76 31.97
CA LEU A 792 18.50 -5.98 32.67
C LEU A 792 18.54 -6.32 34.16
N ALA A 793 18.55 -5.29 34.99
CA ALA A 793 18.46 -5.41 36.44
C ALA A 793 17.37 -4.49 36.98
N GLY A 794 16.33 -5.04 37.61
CA GLY A 794 15.27 -4.24 38.26
C GLY A 794 15.87 -3.41 39.38
N GLY A 795 16.27 -4.08 40.46
CA GLY A 795 17.10 -3.46 41.50
C GLY A 795 16.60 -3.81 42.88
N ALA A 796 15.88 -2.89 43.49
CA ALA A 796 15.19 -3.11 44.76
C ALA A 796 13.84 -2.37 44.78
N GLY A 797 12.80 -3.00 44.24
CA GLY A 797 11.43 -2.53 44.34
C GLY A 797 10.48 -3.70 44.20
N VAL A 798 9.44 -3.50 43.40
CA VAL A 798 8.65 -4.53 42.74
C VAL A 798 8.78 -4.29 41.24
N ASP A 799 9.84 -4.82 40.66
CA ASP A 799 10.32 -4.41 39.33
C ASP A 799 9.71 -5.26 38.21
N THR A 800 9.46 -4.65 37.05
CA THR A 800 8.82 -5.29 35.89
C THR A 800 9.74 -5.33 34.68
N ALA A 801 10.03 -6.53 34.19
CA ALA A 801 10.66 -6.71 32.87
C ALA A 801 9.57 -6.61 31.78
N SER A 802 9.71 -5.66 30.85
CA SER A 802 8.76 -5.42 29.76
C SER A 802 9.28 -5.94 28.42
N TYR A 803 8.38 -6.53 27.64
CA TYR A 803 8.56 -6.88 26.23
C TYR A 803 7.46 -6.23 25.36
N ALA A 804 6.81 -5.18 25.85
CA ALA A 804 5.65 -4.55 25.21
C ALA A 804 5.93 -4.02 23.79
N GLY A 805 7.15 -3.53 23.52
CA GLY A 805 7.58 -3.10 22.19
C GLY A 805 8.08 -4.22 21.26
N ALA A 806 8.03 -5.50 21.67
CA ALA A 806 8.48 -6.61 20.82
C ALA A 806 7.55 -6.80 19.61
N ALA A 807 8.14 -6.90 18.41
CA ALA A 807 7.42 -6.99 17.14
C ALA A 807 6.89 -8.41 16.79
N ALA A 808 7.01 -9.36 17.71
CA ALA A 808 6.50 -10.72 17.64
C ALA A 808 6.56 -11.37 19.05
N GLY A 809 5.80 -12.44 19.26
CA GLY A 809 5.69 -13.09 20.56
C GLY A 809 7.01 -13.62 21.12
N VAL A 810 7.15 -13.55 22.44
CA VAL A 810 8.35 -13.85 23.24
C VAL A 810 8.13 -15.04 24.16
N ALA A 811 9.23 -15.64 24.63
CA ALA A 811 9.25 -16.74 25.59
C ALA A 811 10.21 -16.42 26.74
N VAL A 812 9.66 -15.98 27.88
CA VAL A 812 10.44 -15.37 28.97
C VAL A 812 10.10 -16.01 30.32
N SER A 813 11.13 -16.30 31.12
CA SER A 813 10.97 -16.88 32.45
C SER A 813 11.75 -16.13 33.53
N LEU A 814 11.05 -15.69 34.57
CA LEU A 814 11.65 -15.18 35.80
C LEU A 814 12.28 -16.31 36.63
N ALA A 815 12.01 -17.59 36.36
CA ALA A 815 12.72 -18.69 37.03
C ALA A 815 14.21 -18.80 36.64
N LEU A 816 14.67 -18.03 35.64
CA LEU A 816 16.04 -18.06 35.10
C LEU A 816 16.93 -16.87 35.54
N GLN A 817 16.54 -16.15 36.59
CA GLN A 817 17.23 -14.91 37.02
C GLN A 817 18.75 -15.05 37.17
N GLY A 818 19.48 -14.04 36.69
CA GLY A 818 20.93 -14.00 36.62
C GLY A 818 21.55 -14.91 35.55
N SER A 819 20.74 -15.55 34.70
CA SER A 819 21.17 -16.38 33.58
C SER A 819 20.63 -15.84 32.27
N ALA A 820 21.41 -15.98 31.19
CA ALA A 820 20.97 -15.64 29.85
C ALA A 820 19.91 -16.65 29.35
N GLN A 821 18.80 -16.14 28.84
CA GLN A 821 17.70 -16.92 28.24
C GLN A 821 17.41 -16.43 26.83
N ASN A 822 17.18 -17.34 25.88
CA ASN A 822 16.72 -16.97 24.54
C ASN A 822 15.26 -16.56 24.63
N THR A 823 14.99 -15.27 24.59
CA THR A 823 13.66 -14.67 24.77
C THR A 823 12.78 -14.80 23.54
N VAL A 824 13.33 -15.27 22.41
CA VAL A 824 12.64 -15.46 21.12
C VAL A 824 12.16 -14.14 20.54
N ASN A 825 12.62 -13.80 19.33
CA ASN A 825 12.35 -12.53 18.62
C ASN A 825 12.89 -11.24 19.29
N ALA A 826 12.99 -11.16 20.62
CA ALA A 826 13.68 -10.07 21.32
C ALA A 826 15.21 -10.27 21.41
N GLY A 827 15.68 -11.49 21.74
CA GLY A 827 17.10 -11.78 21.72
C GLY A 827 17.58 -12.87 22.67
N THR A 828 18.65 -12.60 23.41
CA THR A 828 19.16 -13.49 24.48
C THR A 828 19.53 -12.67 25.71
N ASP A 829 18.55 -12.51 26.58
CA ASP A 829 18.55 -11.51 27.64
C ASP A 829 18.87 -12.13 29.00
N THR A 830 19.45 -11.34 29.89
CA THR A 830 19.80 -11.71 31.25
C THR A 830 19.05 -10.81 32.21
N LEU A 831 17.98 -11.35 32.81
CA LEU A 831 17.12 -10.64 33.76
C LEU A 831 17.59 -10.88 35.20
N SER A 832 17.58 -9.86 36.05
CA SER A 832 17.92 -10.01 37.47
C SER A 832 17.21 -9.02 38.39
N GLY A 833 16.69 -9.49 39.53
CA GLY A 833 15.95 -8.65 40.47
C GLY A 833 14.66 -8.08 39.89
N PHE A 834 13.89 -8.90 39.17
CA PHE A 834 12.54 -8.55 38.71
C PHE A 834 11.49 -9.41 39.40
N GLU A 835 10.42 -8.80 39.89
CA GLU A 835 9.28 -9.49 40.50
C GLU A 835 8.15 -9.74 39.49
N ASN A 836 8.07 -8.94 38.42
CA ASN A 836 6.99 -8.96 37.44
C ASN A 836 7.52 -9.10 36.00
N LEU A 837 6.62 -9.52 35.10
CA LEU A 837 6.90 -9.73 33.68
C LEU A 837 5.69 -9.29 32.84
N SER A 838 5.93 -8.49 31.80
CA SER A 838 4.94 -8.10 30.80
C SER A 838 5.36 -8.60 29.43
N GLY A 839 4.41 -9.19 28.71
CA GLY A 839 4.55 -9.59 27.31
C GLY A 839 4.39 -8.44 26.32
N SER A 840 4.12 -8.83 25.08
CA SER A 840 4.04 -8.07 23.85
C SER A 840 2.57 -7.88 23.40
N ALA A 841 2.36 -7.58 22.11
CA ALA A 841 1.04 -7.57 21.48
C ALA A 841 0.80 -8.82 20.60
N PHE A 842 1.49 -9.92 20.88
CA PHE A 842 1.46 -11.18 20.16
C PHE A 842 1.55 -12.37 21.13
N ALA A 843 1.04 -13.53 20.72
CA ALA A 843 1.02 -14.76 21.52
C ALA A 843 2.37 -15.11 22.18
N ASP A 844 2.43 -14.93 23.50
CA ASP A 844 3.60 -15.08 24.34
C ASP A 844 3.61 -16.35 25.20
N SER A 845 4.79 -16.70 25.71
CA SER A 845 4.96 -17.76 26.71
C SER A 845 5.73 -17.24 27.92
N LEU A 846 5.00 -16.83 28.95
CA LEU A 846 5.55 -16.13 30.11
C LEU A 846 5.51 -17.02 31.35
N THR A 847 6.57 -17.00 32.17
CA THR A 847 6.67 -17.84 33.38
C THR A 847 7.24 -17.08 34.57
N GLY A 848 6.53 -17.10 35.70
CA GLY A 848 6.98 -16.57 36.99
C GLY A 848 8.20 -17.28 37.60
N ASP A 849 8.64 -16.83 38.77
CA ASP A 849 9.74 -17.43 39.54
C ASP A 849 9.23 -18.29 40.71
N ALA A 850 9.68 -18.08 41.94
CA ALA A 850 9.14 -18.73 43.14
C ALA A 850 8.59 -17.70 44.15
N SER A 851 8.69 -16.41 43.85
CA SER A 851 8.14 -15.30 44.62
C SER A 851 6.64 -15.15 44.27
N ALA A 852 6.02 -14.04 44.64
CA ALA A 852 4.69 -13.69 44.11
C ALA A 852 4.90 -12.72 42.96
N ASN A 853 4.52 -13.10 41.75
CA ASN A 853 4.74 -12.32 40.52
C ASN A 853 3.43 -11.75 39.98
N VAL A 854 3.50 -10.61 39.29
CA VAL A 854 2.52 -10.24 38.27
C VAL A 854 3.09 -10.66 36.91
N VAL A 855 2.37 -11.52 36.21
CA VAL A 855 2.68 -11.95 34.85
C VAL A 855 1.52 -11.49 33.97
N SER A 856 1.78 -10.48 33.13
CA SER A 856 0.81 -9.93 32.19
C SER A 856 1.16 -10.41 30.79
N GLY A 857 0.20 -10.99 30.07
CA GLY A 857 0.32 -11.34 28.65
C GLY A 857 0.41 -10.05 27.82
N GLY A 858 -0.76 -9.48 27.52
CA GLY A 858 -0.88 -8.19 26.86
C GLY A 858 -2.02 -8.21 25.86
N ALA A 859 -1.68 -8.42 24.59
CA ALA A 859 -2.64 -8.73 23.55
C ALA A 859 -2.14 -9.90 22.70
N GLY A 860 -3.04 -10.70 22.14
CA GLY A 860 -2.70 -11.98 21.53
C GLY A 860 -3.06 -13.15 22.43
N ASP A 861 -2.92 -14.38 21.94
CA ASP A 861 -3.35 -15.59 22.66
C ASP A 861 -2.20 -16.13 23.53
N ASP A 862 -2.13 -15.68 24.79
CA ASP A 862 -0.95 -15.86 25.63
C ASP A 862 -0.99 -17.14 26.47
N THR A 863 0.19 -17.68 26.80
CA THR A 863 0.35 -18.80 27.73
C THR A 863 1.12 -18.38 28.97
N LEU A 864 0.40 -18.18 30.08
CA LEU A 864 0.93 -17.68 31.34
C LEU A 864 1.10 -18.81 32.36
N ASN A 865 2.29 -18.96 32.93
CA ASN A 865 2.60 -19.96 33.96
C ASN A 865 3.09 -19.26 35.25
N PRO A 866 2.58 -19.59 36.45
CA PRO A 866 3.00 -18.94 37.68
C PRO A 866 4.39 -19.40 38.19
N GLY A 867 5.02 -20.36 37.51
CA GLY A 867 6.34 -20.85 37.88
C GLY A 867 6.34 -21.78 39.09
N ALA A 868 7.38 -21.69 39.91
CA ALA A 868 7.70 -22.60 41.00
C ALA A 868 7.28 -22.04 42.38
N ASN A 869 6.01 -21.66 42.52
CA ASN A 869 5.42 -20.97 43.68
C ASN A 869 5.92 -21.48 45.05
N ALA A 870 6.55 -20.59 45.83
CA ALA A 870 6.95 -20.86 47.21
C ALA A 870 5.77 -20.69 48.19
N ALA A 871 5.73 -21.52 49.23
CA ALA A 871 4.59 -21.61 50.15
C ALA A 871 4.14 -20.25 50.75
N GLY A 872 3.04 -19.71 50.21
CA GLY A 872 2.44 -18.45 50.64
C GLY A 872 2.59 -17.29 49.65
N ALA A 873 3.33 -17.48 48.55
CA ALA A 873 3.22 -16.63 47.36
C ALA A 873 1.88 -16.90 46.65
N VAL A 874 1.29 -15.85 46.07
CA VAL A 874 0.12 -15.95 45.20
C VAL A 874 0.37 -15.03 44.02
N ASP A 875 0.51 -15.63 42.85
CA ASP A 875 0.80 -14.94 41.61
C ASP A 875 -0.47 -14.27 41.06
N LEU A 876 -0.30 -13.28 40.18
CA LEU A 876 -1.37 -12.76 39.33
C LEU A 876 -1.00 -13.10 37.88
N LEU A 877 -1.83 -13.89 37.22
CA LEU A 877 -1.77 -14.12 35.79
C LEU A 877 -2.89 -13.28 35.16
N ASP A 878 -2.53 -12.30 34.35
CA ASP A 878 -3.43 -11.38 33.67
C ASP A 878 -3.23 -11.58 32.16
N GLY A 879 -4.14 -12.28 31.49
CA GLY A 879 -4.00 -12.57 30.04
C GLY A 879 -3.99 -11.27 29.24
N GLY A 880 -5.07 -10.51 29.38
CA GLY A 880 -5.23 -9.21 28.75
C GLY A 880 -6.29 -9.26 27.67
N ALA A 881 -5.86 -9.24 26.41
CA ALA A 881 -6.74 -9.19 25.24
C ALA A 881 -6.39 -10.27 24.20
N GLY A 882 -6.91 -11.49 24.42
CA GLY A 882 -6.86 -12.60 23.49
C GLY A 882 -7.71 -13.77 23.97
N ALA A 883 -7.29 -14.99 23.63
CA ALA A 883 -7.81 -16.24 24.19
C ALA A 883 -6.75 -16.88 25.12
N ASP A 884 -6.68 -16.41 26.36
CA ASP A 884 -5.49 -16.58 27.19
C ASP A 884 -5.50 -17.86 28.02
N THR A 885 -4.34 -18.50 28.14
CA THR A 885 -4.16 -19.83 28.78
C THR A 885 -3.36 -19.75 30.07
N ALA A 886 -3.99 -20.02 31.21
CA ALA A 886 -3.28 -20.28 32.45
C ALA A 886 -2.75 -21.72 32.48
N SER A 887 -1.42 -21.84 32.52
CA SER A 887 -0.69 -23.10 32.50
C SER A 887 -0.15 -23.46 33.90
N PHE A 888 -0.56 -24.62 34.41
CA PHE A 888 -0.08 -25.20 35.66
C PHE A 888 0.90 -26.36 35.44
N ALA A 889 1.46 -26.44 34.23
CA ALA A 889 2.49 -27.42 33.87
C ALA A 889 3.69 -27.32 34.83
N GLY A 890 4.05 -28.46 35.45
CA GLY A 890 5.15 -28.56 36.43
C GLY A 890 4.73 -28.43 37.90
N LEU A 891 3.51 -27.98 38.19
CA LEU A 891 2.98 -27.86 39.55
C LEU A 891 2.34 -29.15 40.10
N GLY A 892 2.00 -29.13 41.39
CA GLY A 892 1.22 -30.16 42.07
C GLY A 892 -0.26 -30.12 41.69
N ALA A 893 -1.04 -31.09 42.20
CA ALA A 893 -2.48 -31.20 41.95
C ALA A 893 -3.23 -29.87 42.19
N VAL A 894 -3.66 -29.23 41.09
CA VAL A 894 -4.29 -27.90 41.09
C VAL A 894 -5.81 -28.01 41.06
N THR A 895 -6.48 -27.03 41.66
CA THR A 895 -7.93 -26.84 41.57
C THR A 895 -8.22 -25.41 41.14
N VAL A 896 -8.91 -25.26 40.01
CA VAL A 896 -9.27 -23.99 39.36
C VAL A 896 -10.74 -24.04 38.96
N ALA A 897 -11.45 -22.94 39.14
CA ALA A 897 -12.74 -22.70 38.49
C ALA A 897 -12.72 -21.25 37.96
N LEU A 898 -12.91 -21.07 36.65
CA LEU A 898 -13.00 -19.75 36.04
C LEU A 898 -14.30 -19.03 36.48
N ASN A 899 -14.39 -17.74 36.20
CA ASN A 899 -15.43 -16.86 36.77
C ASN A 899 -15.80 -15.69 35.82
N GLY A 900 -15.59 -15.88 34.51
CA GLY A 900 -15.84 -14.91 33.46
C GLY A 900 -15.03 -13.64 33.67
N ALA A 901 -15.68 -12.48 33.51
CA ALA A 901 -15.07 -11.16 33.68
C ALA A 901 -14.67 -10.78 35.13
N GLY A 902 -14.54 -11.74 36.05
CA GLY A 902 -14.09 -11.50 37.42
C GLY A 902 -13.02 -12.49 37.85
N ASP A 903 -11.98 -12.01 38.52
CA ASP A 903 -10.81 -12.80 38.92
C ASP A 903 -11.16 -14.17 39.53
N ALA A 904 -10.54 -15.22 38.99
CA ALA A 904 -10.61 -16.59 39.50
C ALA A 904 -9.39 -16.91 40.40
N THR A 905 -9.38 -18.09 41.04
CA THR A 905 -8.28 -18.50 41.94
C THR A 905 -7.88 -19.95 41.70
N ALA A 906 -6.61 -20.17 41.38
CA ALA A 906 -5.98 -21.47 41.35
C ALA A 906 -5.45 -21.86 42.73
N THR A 907 -5.68 -23.09 43.17
CA THR A 907 -5.25 -23.58 44.48
C THR A 907 -4.56 -24.94 44.41
N ILE A 908 -3.57 -25.18 45.28
CA ILE A 908 -2.92 -26.48 45.48
C ILE A 908 -3.09 -26.88 46.94
N GLY A 909 -3.71 -28.03 47.18
CA GLY A 909 -4.02 -28.50 48.55
C GLY A 909 -4.92 -27.55 49.36
N GLY A 910 -5.65 -26.65 48.69
CA GLY A 910 -6.50 -25.62 49.30
C GLY A 910 -5.79 -24.33 49.69
N ALA A 911 -4.50 -24.16 49.38
CA ALA A 911 -3.83 -22.86 49.41
C ALA A 911 -3.85 -22.23 48.02
N ALA A 912 -4.10 -20.92 47.91
CA ALA A 912 -3.99 -20.21 46.64
C ALA A 912 -2.54 -20.22 46.14
N VAL A 913 -2.38 -20.34 44.82
CA VAL A 913 -1.09 -20.23 44.13
C VAL A 913 -1.14 -19.16 43.03
N ALA A 914 -2.28 -18.95 42.37
CA ALA A 914 -2.46 -17.84 41.43
C ALA A 914 -3.88 -17.27 41.50
N THR A 915 -3.98 -15.97 41.22
CA THR A 915 -5.19 -15.25 40.82
C THR A 915 -5.18 -15.15 39.31
N LEU A 916 -6.30 -15.42 38.65
CA LEU A 916 -6.40 -15.45 37.19
C LEU A 916 -7.37 -14.34 36.75
N ARG A 917 -6.92 -13.44 35.87
CA ARG A 917 -7.74 -12.37 35.28
C ARG A 917 -7.63 -12.44 33.76
N SER A 918 -8.75 -12.27 33.06
CA SER A 918 -8.83 -12.40 31.60
C SER A 918 -8.11 -13.67 31.14
N ILE A 919 -8.61 -14.82 31.61
CA ILE A 919 -8.10 -16.15 31.28
C ILE A 919 -9.30 -17.00 30.87
N GLU A 920 -9.32 -17.41 29.62
CA GLU A 920 -10.39 -18.20 29.02
C GLU A 920 -10.03 -19.69 28.99
N ASN A 921 -8.74 -20.03 29.07
CA ASN A 921 -8.23 -21.37 28.81
C ASN A 921 -7.37 -21.91 29.98
N LEU A 922 -7.40 -23.23 30.18
CA LEU A 922 -6.69 -23.91 31.29
C LEU A 922 -5.85 -25.08 30.79
N LEU A 923 -4.57 -25.10 31.16
CA LEU A 923 -3.67 -26.24 30.96
C LEU A 923 -3.22 -26.82 32.32
N GLY A 924 -3.61 -28.07 32.58
CA GLY A 924 -3.24 -28.86 33.74
C GLY A 924 -1.78 -29.33 33.74
N GLY A 925 -1.42 -30.04 34.80
CA GLY A 925 -0.06 -30.51 35.06
C GLY A 925 0.15 -31.99 34.73
N ALA A 926 0.81 -32.67 35.67
CA ALA A 926 1.07 -34.11 35.61
C ALA A 926 0.48 -34.86 36.82
N ASN A 927 -0.46 -34.23 37.53
CA ASN A 927 -1.03 -34.68 38.80
C ASN A 927 -2.54 -34.93 38.63
N ALA A 928 -3.28 -35.12 39.73
CA ALA A 928 -4.73 -35.28 39.66
C ALA A 928 -5.39 -33.90 39.82
N ASP A 929 -5.61 -33.23 38.69
CA ASP A 929 -6.05 -31.84 38.65
C ASP A 929 -7.59 -31.72 38.64
N THR A 930 -8.12 -30.54 38.95
CA THR A 930 -9.55 -30.23 38.90
C THR A 930 -9.73 -28.87 38.24
N LEU A 931 -10.15 -28.87 36.98
CA LEU A 931 -10.23 -27.70 36.13
C LEU A 931 -11.69 -27.49 35.70
N THR A 932 -12.23 -26.32 36.03
CA THR A 932 -13.59 -25.92 35.65
C THR A 932 -13.54 -24.60 34.88
N GLY A 933 -14.19 -24.51 33.71
CA GLY A 933 -14.39 -23.25 32.99
C GLY A 933 -15.54 -22.43 33.58
N ASP A 934 -16.17 -21.57 32.78
CA ASP A 934 -17.20 -20.62 33.24
C ASP A 934 -18.50 -20.59 32.42
N ALA A 935 -18.74 -19.50 31.70
CA ALA A 935 -19.91 -19.20 30.88
C ALA A 935 -19.52 -18.77 29.44
N GLY A 936 -18.21 -18.59 29.18
CA GLY A 936 -17.63 -18.33 27.86
C GLY A 936 -17.39 -19.62 27.07
N SER A 937 -16.52 -19.58 26.07
CA SER A 937 -16.04 -20.78 25.38
C SER A 937 -14.62 -21.08 25.85
N ASN A 938 -14.46 -22.08 26.70
CA ASN A 938 -13.17 -22.40 27.32
C ASN A 938 -12.48 -23.58 26.62
N VAL A 939 -11.15 -23.51 26.47
CA VAL A 939 -10.30 -24.65 26.08
C VAL A 939 -9.59 -25.21 27.30
N ILE A 940 -9.80 -26.48 27.60
CA ILE A 940 -9.24 -27.14 28.81
C ILE A 940 -8.47 -28.41 28.41
N ASP A 941 -7.16 -28.43 28.65
CA ASP A 941 -6.32 -29.64 28.56
C ASP A 941 -5.89 -30.06 29.97
N GLY A 942 -6.36 -31.22 30.45
CA GLY A 942 -5.99 -31.73 31.79
C GLY A 942 -4.53 -32.19 31.93
N GLY A 943 -3.78 -32.30 30.84
CA GLY A 943 -2.40 -32.80 30.87
C GLY A 943 -2.31 -34.29 31.18
N LEU A 944 -1.37 -34.69 32.03
CA LEU A 944 -1.19 -36.07 32.49
C LEU A 944 -1.78 -36.25 33.89
N GLY A 945 -2.41 -37.39 34.17
CA GLY A 945 -2.93 -37.73 35.49
C GLY A 945 -4.44 -38.00 35.52
N ASP A 946 -4.97 -38.13 36.73
CA ASP A 946 -6.35 -38.57 37.00
C ASP A 946 -7.24 -37.37 37.35
N ASP A 947 -7.69 -36.64 36.32
CA ASP A 947 -8.30 -35.31 36.51
C ASP A 947 -9.82 -35.32 36.58
N VAL A 948 -10.37 -34.20 37.04
CA VAL A 948 -11.77 -33.79 36.88
C VAL A 948 -11.79 -32.54 36.01
N LEU A 949 -12.47 -32.62 34.87
CA LEU A 949 -12.56 -31.56 33.87
C LEU A 949 -14.04 -31.25 33.63
N GLU A 950 -14.42 -29.98 33.78
CA GLU A 950 -15.77 -29.48 33.57
C GLU A 950 -15.71 -28.21 32.72
N GLY A 951 -16.23 -28.19 31.49
CA GLY A 951 -16.19 -26.97 30.66
C GLY A 951 -17.05 -25.88 31.29
N GLY A 952 -18.33 -26.16 31.50
CA GLY A 952 -19.20 -25.35 32.34
C GLY A 952 -20.52 -25.05 31.64
N ALA A 953 -20.70 -23.79 31.23
CA ALA A 953 -21.74 -23.38 30.30
C ALA A 953 -21.07 -22.60 29.17
N GLY A 954 -21.58 -22.74 27.95
CA GLY A 954 -20.97 -22.13 26.79
C GLY A 954 -20.92 -23.10 25.63
N VAL A 955 -19.82 -23.06 24.89
CA VAL A 955 -19.43 -24.09 23.92
C VAL A 955 -17.97 -24.40 24.19
N ASP A 956 -17.73 -25.45 24.96
CA ASP A 956 -16.44 -25.73 25.57
C ASP A 956 -15.66 -26.84 24.85
N THR A 957 -14.34 -26.70 24.80
CA THR A 957 -13.45 -27.62 24.09
C THR A 957 -12.51 -28.33 25.06
N ILE A 958 -12.66 -29.65 25.18
CA ILE A 958 -11.63 -30.46 25.84
C ILE A 958 -10.47 -30.69 24.86
N SER A 959 -9.28 -30.23 25.24
CA SER A 959 -8.07 -30.35 24.42
C SER A 959 -7.18 -31.48 24.90
N PHE A 960 -6.60 -32.18 23.93
CA PHE A 960 -5.52 -33.14 24.13
C PHE A 960 -4.28 -32.76 23.31
N ALA A 961 -4.14 -31.50 22.88
CA ALA A 961 -3.00 -31.04 22.08
C ALA A 961 -1.64 -31.35 22.76
N SER A 962 -1.55 -31.25 24.10
CA SER A 962 -0.32 -31.59 24.85
C SER A 962 -0.04 -33.11 24.95
N ALA A 963 -0.87 -33.96 24.33
CA ALA A 963 -0.56 -35.38 24.13
C ALA A 963 0.57 -35.59 23.12
N GLY A 964 0.73 -34.67 22.16
CA GLY A 964 1.56 -34.89 20.98
C GLY A 964 1.16 -36.19 20.28
N SER A 965 2.12 -37.06 19.98
CA SER A 965 1.87 -38.33 19.28
C SER A 965 1.37 -39.48 20.16
N ALA A 966 0.82 -39.19 21.34
CA ALA A 966 0.28 -40.21 22.25
C ALA A 966 -1.20 -40.43 21.95
N ALA A 967 -1.58 -41.66 21.61
CA ALA A 967 -2.97 -42.01 21.29
C ALA A 967 -3.92 -41.77 22.47
N VAL A 968 -5.01 -41.05 22.21
CA VAL A 968 -6.07 -40.71 23.17
C VAL A 968 -7.33 -41.54 22.91
N THR A 969 -8.12 -41.80 23.95
CA THR A 969 -9.48 -42.36 23.81
C THR A 969 -10.44 -41.62 24.72
N VAL A 970 -11.46 -40.97 24.16
CA VAL A 970 -12.42 -40.15 24.91
C VAL A 970 -13.84 -40.41 24.44
N ASN A 971 -14.78 -40.41 25.39
CA ASN A 971 -16.22 -40.57 25.14
C ASN A 971 -16.98 -39.55 25.98
N LEU A 972 -17.56 -38.51 25.35
CA LEU A 972 -18.21 -37.40 26.06
C LEU A 972 -19.45 -37.88 26.85
N ALA A 973 -20.18 -38.88 26.35
CA ALA A 973 -21.29 -39.51 27.07
C ALA A 973 -20.88 -40.23 28.38
N THR A 974 -19.58 -40.45 28.62
CA THR A 974 -19.05 -41.15 29.80
C THR A 974 -18.59 -40.14 30.87
N THR A 975 -19.56 -39.60 31.61
CA THR A 975 -19.34 -38.61 32.70
C THR A 975 -18.75 -39.19 33.98
N THR A 976 -18.26 -40.44 33.94
CA THR A 976 -17.48 -41.06 35.03
C THR A 976 -16.05 -41.31 34.57
N ALA A 977 -15.09 -41.25 35.48
CA ALA A 977 -13.69 -41.63 35.30
C ALA A 977 -13.43 -42.65 34.17
N GLN A 978 -12.82 -42.18 33.09
CA GLN A 978 -12.49 -42.92 31.87
C GLN A 978 -10.97 -42.83 31.59
N ALA A 979 -10.36 -43.96 31.22
CA ALA A 979 -8.92 -44.01 30.97
C ALA A 979 -8.60 -43.53 29.55
N THR A 980 -8.10 -42.30 29.42
CA THR A 980 -7.93 -41.64 28.11
C THR A 980 -6.60 -41.89 27.43
N GLY A 981 -5.73 -42.72 28.02
CA GLY A 981 -4.33 -42.86 27.61
C GLY A 981 -3.38 -41.88 28.31
N ARG A 982 -3.91 -40.76 28.84
CA ARG A 982 -3.17 -39.74 29.62
C ARG A 982 -3.46 -39.78 31.13
N GLY A 983 -4.01 -40.89 31.61
CA GLY A 983 -4.56 -41.06 32.96
C GLY A 983 -6.08 -41.24 32.93
N SER A 984 -6.73 -41.19 34.08
CA SER A 984 -8.17 -41.40 34.23
C SER A 984 -8.93 -40.08 34.40
N LYS A 985 -9.46 -39.53 33.31
CA LYS A 985 -10.18 -38.25 33.30
C LYS A 985 -11.66 -38.45 33.63
N THR A 986 -12.25 -37.56 34.42
CA THR A 986 -13.71 -37.41 34.59
C THR A 986 -14.11 -36.15 33.84
N ILE A 987 -14.98 -36.28 32.84
CA ILE A 987 -15.23 -35.23 31.83
C ILE A 987 -16.73 -34.92 31.81
N SER A 988 -17.12 -33.64 31.79
CA SER A 988 -18.52 -33.21 31.68
C SER A 988 -18.63 -31.79 31.14
N GLY A 989 -19.73 -31.47 30.44
CA GLY A 989 -20.00 -30.11 29.95
C GLY A 989 -18.94 -29.63 28.95
N PHE A 990 -18.63 -30.47 27.96
CA PHE A 990 -17.81 -30.12 26.81
C PHE A 990 -18.56 -30.55 25.55
N GLU A 991 -18.72 -29.64 24.62
CA GLU A 991 -19.36 -29.88 23.33
C GLU A 991 -18.30 -30.30 22.29
N ASN A 992 -17.06 -29.84 22.44
CA ASN A 992 -16.02 -30.01 21.43
C ASN A 992 -14.82 -30.80 21.95
N VAL A 993 -14.08 -31.44 21.04
CA VAL A 993 -12.80 -32.12 21.34
C VAL A 993 -11.72 -31.70 20.34
N LEU A 994 -10.56 -31.28 20.84
CA LEU A 994 -9.34 -31.11 20.05
C LEU A 994 -8.39 -32.28 20.33
N THR A 995 -8.05 -33.07 19.31
CA THR A 995 -7.17 -34.24 19.44
C THR A 995 -5.67 -33.89 19.40
N GLY A 996 -4.81 -34.86 19.72
CA GLY A 996 -3.36 -34.73 19.56
C GLY A 996 -2.89 -35.24 18.20
N THR A 997 -1.57 -35.25 17.95
CA THR A 997 -0.99 -35.86 16.72
C THR A 997 -0.92 -37.40 16.78
N GLY A 998 -1.91 -38.00 17.44
CA GLY A 998 -1.91 -39.38 17.92
C GLY A 998 -2.45 -40.39 16.90
N ASN A 999 -3.27 -41.30 17.41
CA ASN A 999 -4.14 -42.19 16.62
C ASN A 999 -5.38 -42.34 17.52
N ASP A 1000 -6.23 -41.33 17.49
CA ASP A 1000 -7.12 -40.99 18.59
C ASP A 1000 -8.51 -41.57 18.36
N ALA A 1001 -9.21 -41.91 19.43
CA ALA A 1001 -10.55 -42.49 19.36
C ALA A 1001 -11.52 -41.61 20.15
N VAL A 1002 -12.28 -40.79 19.43
CA VAL A 1002 -13.22 -39.81 19.96
C VAL A 1002 -14.64 -40.30 19.75
N THR A 1003 -15.47 -40.20 20.78
CA THR A 1003 -16.91 -40.38 20.68
C THR A 1003 -17.64 -39.22 21.34
N GLY A 1004 -18.59 -38.64 20.62
CA GLY A 1004 -19.49 -37.60 21.10
C GLY A 1004 -20.51 -38.11 22.12
N ASP A 1005 -21.60 -37.36 22.31
CA ASP A 1005 -22.67 -37.71 23.24
C ASP A 1005 -24.08 -37.79 22.66
N GLY A 1006 -24.93 -36.81 22.94
CA GLY A 1006 -26.32 -36.70 22.54
C GLY A 1006 -26.69 -35.26 22.11
N GLY A 1007 -25.72 -34.34 22.13
CA GLY A 1007 -25.81 -32.99 21.57
C GLY A 1007 -24.97 -32.86 20.31
N ASP A 1008 -24.88 -31.64 19.79
CA ASP A 1008 -24.17 -31.35 18.54
C ASP A 1008 -22.67 -31.09 18.87
N ASN A 1009 -21.78 -32.04 18.57
CA ASN A 1009 -20.36 -31.94 18.94
C ASN A 1009 -19.49 -31.43 17.78
N VAL A 1010 -18.34 -30.78 18.09
CA VAL A 1010 -17.30 -30.46 17.11
C VAL A 1010 -15.99 -31.19 17.44
N PHE A 1011 -15.41 -31.85 16.45
CA PHE A 1011 -14.10 -32.52 16.57
C PHE A 1011 -13.08 -31.79 15.69
N PHE A 1012 -12.07 -31.18 16.33
CA PHE A 1012 -10.93 -30.55 15.67
C PHE A 1012 -9.78 -31.54 15.54
N GLU A 1013 -9.13 -31.60 14.38
CA GLU A 1013 -8.20 -32.66 14.03
C GLU A 1013 -6.74 -32.38 14.46
N GLY A 1014 -6.19 -33.22 15.33
CA GLY A 1014 -4.79 -33.16 15.72
C GLY A 1014 -3.82 -33.81 14.72
N ARG A 1015 -4.35 -34.44 13.64
CA ARG A 1015 -3.70 -35.44 12.74
C ARG A 1015 -3.54 -36.81 13.38
N GLY A 1016 -3.71 -37.89 12.61
CA GLY A 1016 -3.44 -39.22 13.14
C GLY A 1016 -3.82 -40.37 12.21
N ASN A 1017 -4.42 -41.41 12.78
CA ASN A 1017 -5.23 -42.40 12.08
C ASN A 1017 -6.36 -42.69 13.06
N ASP A 1018 -7.36 -41.84 13.00
CA ASP A 1018 -8.27 -41.59 14.10
C ASP A 1018 -9.59 -42.32 13.91
N VAL A 1019 -10.41 -42.33 14.95
CA VAL A 1019 -11.76 -42.88 14.96
C VAL A 1019 -12.70 -41.83 15.55
N TYR A 1020 -13.45 -41.16 14.68
CA TYR A 1020 -14.45 -40.15 15.05
C TYR A 1020 -15.86 -40.75 14.98
N ASN A 1021 -16.63 -40.56 16.05
CA ASN A 1021 -18.01 -41.03 16.18
C ASN A 1021 -18.86 -40.01 16.92
N GLY A 1022 -19.62 -39.15 16.24
CA GLY A 1022 -20.50 -38.16 16.90
C GLY A 1022 -21.58 -38.78 17.79
N ALA A 1023 -21.95 -40.03 17.48
CA ALA A 1023 -22.97 -40.85 18.15
C ALA A 1023 -24.40 -40.36 17.94
N GLY A 1024 -24.75 -39.12 18.27
CA GLY A 1024 -26.09 -38.60 18.03
C GLY A 1024 -26.25 -37.12 18.34
N GLY A 1025 -26.39 -36.33 17.30
CA GLY A 1025 -26.62 -34.90 17.31
C GLY A 1025 -26.70 -34.44 15.86
N SER A 1026 -26.18 -33.25 15.59
CA SER A 1026 -25.69 -32.83 14.28
C SER A 1026 -24.18 -32.56 14.41
N ASP A 1027 -23.40 -33.62 14.28
CA ASP A 1027 -21.99 -33.60 14.67
C ASP A 1027 -21.09 -33.08 13.55
N THR A 1028 -20.06 -32.32 13.93
CA THR A 1028 -19.12 -31.64 13.02
C THR A 1028 -17.71 -32.21 13.16
N LEU A 1029 -17.09 -32.53 12.02
CA LEU A 1029 -15.66 -32.80 11.94
C LEU A 1029 -14.98 -31.62 11.22
N ASP A 1030 -14.08 -30.94 11.90
CA ASP A 1030 -13.43 -29.72 11.43
C ASP A 1030 -11.97 -30.04 11.05
N TYR A 1031 -11.59 -29.69 9.82
CA TYR A 1031 -10.25 -29.84 9.25
C TYR A 1031 -9.68 -28.48 8.79
N SER A 1032 -10.23 -27.36 9.25
CA SER A 1032 -9.84 -26.01 8.82
C SER A 1032 -8.37 -25.69 9.07
N ALA A 1033 -7.77 -26.28 10.12
CA ALA A 1033 -6.37 -26.16 10.47
C ALA A 1033 -5.42 -27.04 9.62
N SER A 1034 -5.95 -27.93 8.76
CA SER A 1034 -5.14 -28.82 7.93
C SER A 1034 -4.24 -28.07 6.97
N THR A 1035 -2.93 -28.28 7.09
CA THR A 1035 -1.91 -27.73 6.20
C THR A 1035 -1.74 -28.54 4.90
N SER A 1036 -2.80 -29.20 4.41
CA SER A 1036 -2.80 -29.98 3.17
C SER A 1036 -4.21 -30.27 2.66
N THR A 1037 -4.32 -30.66 1.39
CA THR A 1037 -5.59 -31.07 0.73
C THR A 1037 -6.30 -32.18 1.49
N VAL A 1038 -7.62 -32.05 1.67
CA VAL A 1038 -8.45 -33.00 2.42
C VAL A 1038 -9.41 -33.75 1.49
N ALA A 1039 -9.58 -35.04 1.70
CA ALA A 1039 -10.47 -35.90 0.93
C ALA A 1039 -11.38 -36.71 1.87
N MET A 1040 -12.67 -36.38 1.93
CA MET A 1040 -13.61 -36.97 2.88
C MET A 1040 -14.84 -37.59 2.21
N ASN A 1041 -15.31 -38.70 2.77
CA ASN A 1041 -16.54 -39.35 2.36
C ASN A 1041 -17.34 -39.81 3.59
N LEU A 1042 -18.34 -39.02 4.00
CA LEU A 1042 -19.18 -39.28 5.17
C LEU A 1042 -20.06 -40.53 4.99
N ALA A 1043 -20.29 -41.00 3.75
CA ALA A 1043 -20.97 -42.28 3.50
C ALA A 1043 -20.07 -43.52 3.72
N LEU A 1044 -18.77 -43.38 4.00
CA LEU A 1044 -17.85 -44.50 4.26
C LEU A 1044 -17.59 -44.68 5.76
N ALA A 1045 -18.33 -45.62 6.37
CA ALA A 1045 -18.09 -46.10 7.74
C ALA A 1045 -16.85 -47.02 7.88
N THR A 1046 -15.83 -46.85 7.02
CA THR A 1046 -14.57 -47.61 7.02
C THR A 1046 -13.40 -46.67 6.89
N ALA A 1047 -12.27 -47.02 7.54
CA ALA A 1047 -11.02 -46.29 7.46
C ALA A 1047 -10.70 -45.79 6.02
N GLN A 1048 -10.62 -44.48 5.87
CA GLN A 1048 -10.44 -43.76 4.60
C GLN A 1048 -9.24 -42.82 4.70
N ASN A 1049 -8.50 -42.62 3.61
CA ASN A 1049 -7.37 -41.69 3.62
C ASN A 1049 -7.90 -40.26 3.44
N THR A 1050 -7.74 -39.44 4.47
CA THR A 1050 -8.30 -38.08 4.56
C THR A 1050 -7.35 -37.01 4.01
N GLY A 1051 -6.09 -37.35 3.75
CA GLY A 1051 -5.12 -36.43 3.17
C GLY A 1051 -3.68 -36.90 3.33
N THR A 1052 -2.73 -36.09 2.87
CA THR A 1052 -1.29 -36.40 3.00
C THR A 1052 -0.82 -36.38 4.45
N TRP A 1053 -1.44 -35.53 5.29
CA TRP A 1053 -1.12 -35.39 6.72
C TRP A 1053 -2.32 -35.67 7.65
N GLY A 1054 -3.55 -35.72 7.15
CA GLY A 1054 -4.74 -36.13 7.92
C GLY A 1054 -4.68 -37.60 8.35
N GLY A 1055 -4.22 -38.47 7.45
CA GLY A 1055 -3.93 -39.87 7.75
C GLY A 1055 -4.99 -40.85 7.25
N THR A 1056 -5.39 -41.81 8.08
CA THR A 1056 -6.35 -42.88 7.71
C THR A 1056 -7.44 -43.04 8.76
N ASP A 1057 -8.51 -42.26 8.63
CA ASP A 1057 -9.49 -42.07 9.70
C ASP A 1057 -10.76 -42.87 9.46
N THR A 1058 -11.39 -43.31 10.55
CA THR A 1058 -12.68 -44.00 10.53
C THR A 1058 -13.74 -43.05 11.08
N ILE A 1059 -14.68 -42.66 10.22
CA ILE A 1059 -15.67 -41.63 10.53
C ILE A 1059 -17.06 -42.28 10.55
N SER A 1060 -17.90 -41.91 11.52
CA SER A 1060 -19.27 -42.43 11.66
C SER A 1060 -20.15 -41.46 12.43
N ASN A 1061 -21.44 -41.35 12.07
CA ASN A 1061 -22.40 -40.42 12.70
C ASN A 1061 -21.80 -39.00 12.79
N ILE A 1062 -21.49 -38.43 11.62
CA ILE A 1062 -21.01 -37.06 11.43
C ILE A 1062 -21.83 -36.51 10.28
N GLU A 1063 -22.51 -35.39 10.50
CA GLU A 1063 -23.41 -34.76 9.54
C GLU A 1063 -22.77 -33.50 8.93
N ASN A 1064 -21.86 -32.85 9.64
CA ASN A 1064 -21.25 -31.59 9.22
C ASN A 1064 -19.74 -31.77 9.02
N PHE A 1065 -19.17 -31.09 8.04
CA PHE A 1065 -17.74 -31.11 7.75
C PHE A 1065 -17.24 -29.72 7.34
N VAL A 1066 -16.08 -29.33 7.87
CA VAL A 1066 -15.34 -28.13 7.48
C VAL A 1066 -14.00 -28.56 6.88
N GLY A 1067 -13.75 -28.21 5.62
CA GLY A 1067 -12.53 -28.51 4.90
C GLY A 1067 -11.33 -27.66 5.32
N ALA A 1068 -10.17 -27.96 4.75
CA ALA A 1068 -8.96 -27.17 4.94
C ALA A 1068 -9.16 -25.75 4.39
N ALA A 1069 -8.95 -24.75 5.23
CA ALA A 1069 -9.32 -23.36 4.91
C ALA A 1069 -8.55 -22.78 3.71
N THR A 1070 -7.38 -23.34 3.35
CA THR A 1070 -6.50 -22.82 2.29
C THR A 1070 -6.04 -23.88 1.27
N PHE A 1071 -6.57 -25.11 1.34
CA PHE A 1071 -6.16 -26.22 0.49
C PHE A 1071 -7.36 -26.95 -0.10
N ALA A 1072 -7.23 -27.39 -1.35
CA ALA A 1072 -8.31 -28.04 -2.08
C ALA A 1072 -8.90 -29.25 -1.34
N ASN A 1073 -10.23 -29.26 -1.27
CA ASN A 1073 -11.08 -30.21 -0.58
C ASN A 1073 -11.84 -31.08 -1.60
N THR A 1074 -11.98 -32.37 -1.30
CA THR A 1074 -12.86 -33.29 -2.04
C THR A 1074 -13.79 -33.97 -1.05
N VAL A 1075 -15.02 -33.48 -0.93
CA VAL A 1075 -15.95 -33.88 0.13
C VAL A 1075 -17.18 -34.57 -0.47
N ILE A 1076 -17.53 -35.73 0.08
CA ILE A 1076 -18.73 -36.47 -0.29
C ILE A 1076 -19.55 -36.66 0.97
N GLY A 1077 -20.80 -36.19 0.95
CA GLY A 1077 -21.79 -36.34 2.00
C GLY A 1077 -22.29 -37.78 2.14
N SER A 1078 -23.41 -37.90 2.83
CA SER A 1078 -23.94 -39.15 3.39
C SER A 1078 -25.24 -39.56 2.67
N ALA A 1079 -26.29 -39.87 3.43
CA ALA A 1079 -27.68 -39.93 2.97
C ALA A 1079 -28.62 -39.29 4.02
N ALA A 1080 -28.06 -38.48 4.91
CA ALA A 1080 -28.72 -37.57 5.83
C ALA A 1080 -28.39 -36.15 5.40
N ALA A 1081 -29.19 -35.16 5.84
CA ALA A 1081 -28.90 -33.76 5.58
C ALA A 1081 -27.51 -33.37 6.12
N ASN A 1082 -26.62 -32.93 5.24
CA ASN A 1082 -25.24 -32.59 5.55
C ASN A 1082 -24.96 -31.09 5.41
N ARG A 1083 -24.03 -30.55 6.22
CA ARG A 1083 -23.42 -29.24 5.99
C ARG A 1083 -21.96 -29.39 5.65
N LEU A 1084 -21.58 -29.07 4.42
CA LEU A 1084 -20.21 -29.19 3.90
C LEU A 1084 -19.67 -27.77 3.61
N VAL A 1085 -18.52 -27.45 4.17
CA VAL A 1085 -17.82 -26.17 3.96
C VAL A 1085 -16.44 -26.45 3.39
N GLY A 1086 -16.08 -25.71 2.33
CA GLY A 1086 -14.77 -25.73 1.70
C GLY A 1086 -13.78 -24.74 2.33
N GLY A 1087 -13.00 -24.06 1.49
CA GLY A 1087 -12.00 -23.08 1.88
C GLY A 1087 -11.73 -22.03 0.80
N SER A 1088 -10.49 -21.54 0.74
CA SER A 1088 -10.03 -20.54 -0.25
C SER A 1088 -9.28 -21.18 -1.44
N ALA A 1089 -9.58 -22.44 -1.75
CA ALA A 1089 -8.98 -23.19 -2.84
C ALA A 1089 -10.07 -23.90 -3.65
N VAL A 1090 -9.73 -24.32 -4.89
CA VAL A 1090 -10.65 -25.05 -5.77
C VAL A 1090 -11.13 -26.34 -5.11
N ASP A 1091 -12.40 -26.37 -4.76
CA ASP A 1091 -13.04 -27.44 -4.00
C ASP A 1091 -14.03 -28.26 -4.85
N THR A 1092 -14.29 -29.50 -4.42
CA THR A 1092 -15.26 -30.39 -5.07
C THR A 1092 -16.11 -31.08 -4.01
N MET A 1093 -17.42 -30.81 -4.02
CA MET A 1093 -18.35 -31.27 -2.98
C MET A 1093 -19.61 -31.90 -3.58
N GLU A 1094 -20.05 -33.03 -3.03
CA GLU A 1094 -21.29 -33.74 -3.40
C GLU A 1094 -22.10 -34.07 -2.13
N GLY A 1095 -23.28 -33.48 -1.93
CA GLY A 1095 -24.15 -33.72 -0.76
C GLY A 1095 -24.79 -35.10 -0.75
N ARG A 1096 -25.39 -35.45 -1.90
CA ARG A 1096 -26.01 -36.70 -2.36
C ARG A 1096 -27.52 -36.85 -2.16
N ASN A 1097 -27.95 -36.98 -0.90
CA ASN A 1097 -29.29 -37.41 -0.51
C ASN A 1097 -29.58 -36.85 0.89
N GLY A 1098 -30.66 -36.10 1.04
CA GLY A 1098 -30.85 -35.21 2.19
C GLY A 1098 -30.94 -33.77 1.71
N ALA A 1099 -31.47 -32.89 2.56
CA ALA A 1099 -31.52 -31.45 2.24
C ALA A 1099 -30.19 -30.84 2.68
N ASP A 1100 -29.25 -30.73 1.74
CA ASP A 1100 -27.84 -30.47 2.04
C ASP A 1100 -27.50 -28.98 1.93
N VAL A 1101 -26.44 -28.56 2.63
CA VAL A 1101 -25.89 -27.20 2.58
C VAL A 1101 -24.41 -27.27 2.20
N LEU A 1102 -24.08 -26.84 0.99
CA LEU A 1102 -22.71 -26.81 0.46
C LEU A 1102 -22.25 -25.36 0.31
N ILE A 1103 -21.09 -25.03 0.88
CA ILE A 1103 -20.46 -23.71 0.78
C ILE A 1103 -19.05 -23.90 0.24
N GLY A 1104 -18.76 -23.41 -0.97
CA GLY A 1104 -17.44 -23.45 -1.60
C GLY A 1104 -16.43 -22.61 -0.83
N GLY A 1105 -16.50 -21.29 -1.03
CA GLY A 1105 -15.69 -20.30 -0.32
C GLY A 1105 -15.05 -19.33 -1.30
N ALA A 1106 -13.78 -19.53 -1.61
CA ALA A 1106 -13.12 -18.84 -2.71
C ALA A 1106 -12.32 -19.84 -3.54
N GLY A 1107 -12.44 -19.79 -4.86
CA GLY A 1107 -12.02 -20.87 -5.72
C GLY A 1107 -12.91 -20.94 -6.95
N ASN A 1108 -12.62 -21.87 -7.85
CA ASN A 1108 -13.51 -22.20 -8.97
C ASN A 1108 -14.15 -23.54 -8.65
N ASP A 1109 -15.16 -23.52 -7.78
CA ASP A 1109 -15.59 -24.70 -7.04
C ASP A 1109 -16.59 -25.54 -7.83
N THR A 1110 -16.72 -26.81 -7.44
CA THR A 1110 -17.70 -27.75 -8.01
C THR A 1110 -18.61 -28.28 -6.92
N LEU A 1111 -19.82 -27.73 -6.83
CA LEU A 1111 -20.81 -28.07 -5.81
C LEU A 1111 -21.98 -28.82 -6.43
N LEU A 1112 -22.25 -30.03 -5.93
CA LEU A 1112 -23.35 -30.90 -6.36
C LEU A 1112 -24.25 -31.18 -5.17
N GLY A 1113 -25.52 -30.77 -5.22
CA GLY A 1113 -26.53 -31.10 -4.21
C GLY A 1113 -26.83 -32.59 -4.25
N GLY A 1114 -27.68 -33.02 -5.18
CA GLY A 1114 -28.05 -34.42 -5.39
C GLY A 1114 -27.10 -35.24 -6.28
N THR A 1115 -27.18 -36.57 -6.16
CA THR A 1115 -26.52 -37.49 -7.11
C THR A 1115 -27.10 -37.39 -8.52
N THR A 1116 -26.29 -37.55 -9.57
CA THR A 1116 -26.80 -37.39 -10.95
C THR A 1116 -27.83 -38.47 -11.37
N GLY A 1117 -29.05 -38.03 -11.66
CA GLY A 1117 -30.10 -38.84 -12.30
C GLY A 1117 -31.08 -39.49 -11.31
N ALA A 1118 -31.64 -40.66 -11.68
CA ALA A 1118 -32.78 -41.27 -10.98
C ALA A 1118 -32.45 -41.94 -9.61
N LEU A 1119 -31.38 -41.49 -8.95
CA LEU A 1119 -30.94 -41.94 -7.62
C LEU A 1119 -31.07 -40.85 -6.56
N ASP A 1120 -31.09 -39.58 -6.97
CA ASP A 1120 -31.43 -38.44 -6.13
C ASP A 1120 -32.92 -38.50 -5.74
N ASP A 1121 -33.20 -38.13 -4.48
CA ASP A 1121 -34.49 -38.34 -3.80
C ASP A 1121 -35.45 -37.15 -3.87
N GLY A 1122 -35.07 -36.05 -4.52
CA GLY A 1122 -35.93 -34.87 -4.67
C GLY A 1122 -35.94 -33.97 -3.43
N SER A 1123 -34.80 -33.86 -2.75
CA SER A 1123 -34.58 -33.02 -1.58
C SER A 1123 -34.59 -31.52 -1.95
N ALA A 1124 -34.00 -30.66 -1.11
CA ALA A 1124 -34.05 -29.21 -1.30
C ALA A 1124 -32.75 -28.62 -0.76
N ASP A 1125 -31.78 -28.47 -1.65
CA ASP A 1125 -30.40 -28.19 -1.28
C ASP A 1125 -30.09 -26.69 -1.32
N VAL A 1126 -29.05 -26.28 -0.60
CA VAL A 1126 -28.54 -24.91 -0.59
C VAL A 1126 -27.06 -24.95 -0.98
N LEU A 1127 -26.75 -24.44 -2.16
CA LEU A 1127 -25.39 -24.35 -2.70
C LEU A 1127 -24.98 -22.88 -2.78
N GLU A 1128 -23.84 -22.55 -2.19
CA GLU A 1128 -23.24 -21.21 -2.20
C GLU A 1128 -21.79 -21.33 -2.68
N GLY A 1129 -21.50 -20.81 -3.87
CA GLY A 1129 -20.18 -20.87 -4.49
C GLY A 1129 -19.18 -19.98 -3.76
N GLY A 1130 -19.39 -18.67 -3.85
CA GLY A 1130 -18.60 -17.66 -3.16
C GLY A 1130 -17.83 -16.79 -4.15
N ALA A 1131 -16.50 -16.85 -4.14
CA ALA A 1131 -15.65 -15.99 -4.97
C ALA A 1131 -14.80 -16.79 -5.98
N GLY A 1132 -15.20 -16.73 -7.25
CA GLY A 1132 -14.50 -17.30 -8.41
C GLY A 1132 -15.49 -17.75 -9.49
N SER A 1133 -15.07 -18.66 -10.37
CA SER A 1133 -15.92 -19.18 -11.45
C SER A 1133 -16.48 -20.55 -11.09
N ASP A 1134 -17.64 -20.59 -10.44
CA ASP A 1134 -18.15 -21.80 -9.81
C ASP A 1134 -19.07 -22.63 -10.71
N PHE A 1135 -19.11 -23.94 -10.46
CA PHE A 1135 -20.11 -24.86 -11.01
C PHE A 1135 -21.01 -25.38 -9.90
N LEU A 1136 -22.29 -24.97 -9.92
CA LEU A 1136 -23.31 -25.40 -8.97
C LEU A 1136 -24.38 -26.23 -9.66
N SER A 1137 -24.67 -27.42 -9.14
CA SER A 1137 -25.75 -28.28 -9.63
C SER A 1137 -26.63 -28.75 -8.47
N GLY A 1138 -27.85 -28.23 -8.36
CA GLY A 1138 -28.83 -28.63 -7.33
C GLY A 1138 -29.23 -30.10 -7.48
N GLY A 1139 -29.81 -30.46 -8.63
CA GLY A 1139 -30.29 -31.82 -8.91
C GLY A 1139 -31.77 -31.82 -9.24
N GLN A 1140 -32.53 -32.76 -8.68
CA GLN A 1140 -33.98 -32.66 -8.58
C GLN A 1140 -34.34 -32.10 -7.21
N GLY A 1141 -35.08 -30.99 -7.15
CA GLY A 1141 -35.45 -30.45 -5.85
C GLY A 1141 -36.26 -29.16 -5.92
N ASN A 1142 -36.21 -28.44 -4.80
CA ASN A 1142 -36.55 -27.01 -4.76
C ASN A 1142 -35.32 -26.27 -4.21
N ASP A 1143 -34.27 -26.25 -5.01
CA ASP A 1143 -32.93 -25.91 -4.56
C ASP A 1143 -32.65 -24.41 -4.60
N ILE A 1144 -31.69 -23.98 -3.79
CA ILE A 1144 -31.22 -22.60 -3.71
C ILE A 1144 -29.76 -22.58 -4.12
N LEU A 1145 -29.49 -22.11 -5.33
CA LEU A 1145 -28.13 -21.92 -5.83
C LEU A 1145 -27.78 -20.43 -5.80
N ARG A 1146 -26.63 -20.11 -5.23
CA ARG A 1146 -25.96 -18.79 -5.29
C ARG A 1146 -24.56 -19.03 -5.80
N GLY A 1147 -24.18 -18.50 -6.95
CA GLY A 1147 -22.78 -18.53 -7.41
C GLY A 1147 -21.98 -17.58 -6.53
N GLY A 1148 -21.77 -16.35 -6.98
CA GLY A 1148 -21.38 -15.24 -6.13
C GLY A 1148 -20.67 -14.16 -6.91
N ASP A 1149 -19.39 -13.97 -6.62
CA ASP A 1149 -18.49 -13.07 -7.33
C ASP A 1149 -17.68 -13.84 -8.40
N GLY A 1150 -18.14 -13.79 -9.65
CA GLY A 1150 -17.39 -14.29 -10.81
C GLY A 1150 -18.27 -14.78 -11.96
N ASP A 1151 -17.68 -15.58 -12.86
CA ASP A 1151 -18.38 -16.15 -14.02
C ASP A 1151 -18.91 -17.57 -13.68
N ASP A 1152 -20.12 -17.64 -13.11
CA ASP A 1152 -20.70 -18.87 -12.57
C ASP A 1152 -21.57 -19.69 -13.55
N SER A 1153 -21.63 -20.99 -13.33
CA SER A 1153 -22.48 -21.96 -14.03
C SER A 1153 -23.45 -22.68 -13.08
N LEU A 1154 -24.68 -22.19 -12.99
CA LEU A 1154 -25.74 -22.76 -12.16
C LEU A 1154 -26.69 -23.69 -12.94
N VAL A 1155 -26.94 -24.88 -12.39
CA VAL A 1155 -27.87 -25.91 -12.91
C VAL A 1155 -28.85 -26.32 -11.80
N GLY A 1156 -30.14 -26.00 -11.96
CA GLY A 1156 -31.23 -26.45 -11.07
C GLY A 1156 -32.47 -26.88 -11.85
#